data_AF-A0A9R1IQL5-F1
#
_entry.id   AF-A0A9R1IQL5-F1
#
_cell.length_a   1.000
_cell.length_b   1.000
_cell.length_c   1.000
_cell.angle_alpha   90.00
_cell.angle_beta   90.00
_cell.angle_gamma   90.00
#
_symmetry.space_group_name_H-M   'P 1'
#
loop_
_entity.id
_entity.type
_entity.pdbx_description
1 polymer ?
#
loop_
_entity_poly.entity_id
_entity_poly.type
_entity_poly.pdbx_seq_one_letter_code
_entity_poly.pdbx_strand_id
1 'polypeptide(L)'
;MAANVMLAIHEKKATAVDLYRPLRQYIASAYSERDAATADDDLCAVRDLRAAAVESLSLPDSSSLEQRRAALLAYARALALVEPRFPISPDRAHVHSLSFTWHDAFKTNKKVSLPSVHLEKAAVLFNLGAVYSQIALAADRTTDVGIRTACGAFQSAAGAFAWLRESGVAAKAVAAGATTVDVTPDCAAMLEKLMLAQAQECFFEKVIAGGKPPALCSKVARQVGVFYEEAYAALCAPPLSQHFDRTWVSHVQLKAAQFYADACYRFSLDLHQQEEIAQEIARLRIGMNALADAKKAAKGVAAPLLDSVNKLESNMKTNLERAMKENNSVYLMRVPEAGTLGALPAASLVKSTSLAEVLDASNERLFSSLVPDGSMKALSKYTEMVDDIIRTQAEKLQQSSEITRVRLKEMDLPDSILSLEGNVSIPADLKEDVEAVQISGGPAGLEAELQQLRDLNRVNQELLVQTEEMLQKEASEDAQFRTQFGSRWTRPQSSTLTKNIQDRLNLFAGNLKKAAASDALIERDVKESYPLMSILDRRPIESALPSISRPIMSLDGNEDAIVGALKQSLRQLESLGAQRAGLEDHLKEMKRKDDILPKLMAGVGAHDDLFRKEIAKYDPICAEIADNIVAQEQLLLQIQEQNAQFAAVFNLDDYKGL
;
A
#
# COMPACT_ATOMS: atom_id res chain seq x y z
N MET A 1 13.95 -14.07 48.35
CA MET A 1 14.65 -12.94 47.68
C MET A 1 13.75 -11.72 47.81
N ALA A 2 14.27 -10.55 48.22
CA ALA A 2 13.47 -9.33 48.13
C ALA A 2 13.26 -9.05 46.64
N ALA A 3 12.01 -8.91 46.20
CA ALA A 3 11.73 -8.65 44.79
C ALA A 3 12.37 -7.32 44.39
N ASN A 4 13.25 -7.34 43.39
CA ASN A 4 13.85 -6.11 42.88
C ASN A 4 12.75 -5.20 42.30
N VAL A 5 12.82 -3.90 42.61
CA VAL A 5 11.87 -2.90 42.10
C VAL A 5 12.09 -2.74 40.59
N MET A 6 11.03 -2.89 39.81
CA MET A 6 11.00 -2.70 38.35
C MET A 6 10.03 -1.57 38.01
N LEU A 7 10.20 -0.92 36.85
CA LEU A 7 9.35 0.18 36.41
C LEU A 7 8.27 -0.33 35.45
N ALA A 8 7.07 0.21 35.58
CA ALA A 8 6.00 0.06 34.59
C ALA A 8 5.62 1.44 34.03
N ILE A 9 5.14 1.45 32.79
CA ILE A 9 4.75 2.69 32.11
C ILE A 9 3.26 2.93 32.37
N HIS A 10 2.92 4.18 32.61
CA HIS A 10 1.51 4.58 32.71
C HIS A 10 0.93 4.75 31.30
N GLU A 11 -0.34 4.38 31.14
CA GLU A 11 -1.05 4.60 29.89
C GLU A 11 -1.26 6.12 29.64
N LYS A 12 -1.16 6.53 28.37
CA LYS A 12 -1.63 7.82 27.89
C LYS A 12 -3.15 7.89 28.03
N LYS A 13 -3.64 9.10 28.29
CA LYS A 13 -5.07 9.41 28.36
C LYS A 13 -5.52 10.16 27.11
N ALA A 14 -6.60 9.71 26.48
CA ALA A 14 -7.22 10.43 25.38
C ALA A 14 -8.49 11.16 25.82
N THR A 15 -8.95 12.06 24.97
CA THR A 15 -10.32 12.60 25.04
C THR A 15 -11.23 11.80 24.10
N ALA A 16 -12.49 11.65 24.48
CA ALA A 16 -13.52 11.05 23.63
C ALA A 16 -13.65 11.84 22.31
N VAL A 17 -13.84 11.12 21.20
CA VAL A 17 -14.00 11.71 19.87
C VAL A 17 -15.05 10.95 19.08
N ASP A 18 -15.85 11.67 18.30
CA ASP A 18 -16.80 11.07 17.37
C ASP A 18 -16.07 10.64 16.09
N LEU A 19 -15.78 9.35 15.99
CA LEU A 19 -15.24 8.73 14.77
C LEU A 19 -16.31 8.56 13.68
N TYR A 20 -17.55 8.30 14.09
CA TYR A 20 -18.59 7.83 13.18
C TYR A 20 -19.01 8.92 12.20
N ARG A 21 -19.39 10.10 12.69
CA ARG A 21 -19.93 11.16 11.81
C ARG A 21 -18.92 11.67 10.78
N PRO A 22 -17.67 12.03 11.14
CA PRO A 22 -16.71 12.55 10.17
C PRO A 22 -16.36 11.54 9.08
N LEU A 23 -16.15 10.27 9.45
CA LEU A 23 -15.82 9.20 8.50
C LEU A 23 -17.02 8.89 7.59
N ARG A 24 -18.24 8.83 8.13
CA ARG A 24 -19.46 8.64 7.32
C ARG A 24 -19.66 9.77 6.32
N GLN A 25 -19.49 11.03 6.77
CA GLN A 25 -19.60 12.20 5.90
C GLN A 25 -18.57 12.17 4.76
N TYR A 26 -17.35 11.72 5.05
CA TYR A 26 -16.33 11.53 4.02
C TYR A 26 -16.74 10.46 3.01
N ILE A 27 -17.28 9.33 3.44
CA ILE A 27 -17.72 8.28 2.50
C ILE A 27 -18.84 8.81 1.60
N ALA A 28 -19.81 9.49 2.18
CA ALA A 28 -20.94 10.05 1.43
C ALA A 28 -20.51 11.06 0.37
N SER A 29 -19.48 11.87 0.65
CA SER A 29 -18.98 12.89 -0.26
C SER A 29 -17.97 12.37 -1.29
N ALA A 30 -17.09 11.46 -0.90
CA ALA A 30 -16.02 10.94 -1.76
C ALA A 30 -16.47 9.75 -2.64
N TYR A 31 -17.44 8.96 -2.17
CA TYR A 31 -17.96 7.78 -2.87
C TYR A 31 -19.45 7.97 -3.19
N SER A 32 -20.34 7.62 -2.26
CA SER A 32 -21.78 7.81 -2.39
C SER A 32 -22.49 7.63 -1.04
N GLU A 33 -23.73 8.13 -0.91
CA GLU A 33 -24.56 7.85 0.28
C GLU A 33 -24.88 6.36 0.44
N ARG A 34 -24.91 5.58 -0.65
CA ARG A 34 -25.13 4.13 -0.59
C ARG A 34 -23.94 3.42 0.05
N ASP A 35 -22.72 3.81 -0.31
CA ASP A 35 -21.50 3.26 0.28
C ASP A 35 -21.39 3.66 1.75
N ALA A 36 -21.80 4.90 2.09
CA ALA A 36 -21.84 5.36 3.47
C ALA A 36 -22.79 4.52 4.33
N ALA A 37 -23.99 4.22 3.80
CA ALA A 37 -24.95 3.34 4.48
C ALA A 37 -24.43 1.89 4.63
N THR A 38 -23.70 1.38 3.64
CA THR A 38 -23.12 0.02 3.68
C THR A 38 -21.99 -0.06 4.71
N ALA A 39 -21.27 1.04 4.94
CA ALA A 39 -20.18 1.12 5.91
C ALA A 39 -20.65 1.44 7.34
N ASP A 40 -21.94 1.67 7.59
CA ASP A 40 -22.43 2.11 8.92
C ASP A 40 -22.09 1.12 10.04
N ASP A 41 -22.21 -0.18 9.79
CA ASP A 41 -21.85 -1.23 10.75
C ASP A 41 -20.34 -1.24 11.04
N ASP A 42 -19.50 -1.11 10.00
CA ASP A 42 -18.04 -1.05 10.15
C ASP A 42 -17.61 0.21 10.92
N LEU A 43 -18.24 1.36 10.65
CA LEU A 43 -17.98 2.60 11.38
C LEU A 43 -18.38 2.49 12.86
N CYS A 44 -19.50 1.83 13.16
CA CYS A 44 -19.92 1.55 14.53
C CYS A 44 -18.92 0.61 15.22
N ALA A 45 -18.45 -0.45 14.53
CA ALA A 45 -17.44 -1.34 15.07
C ALA A 45 -16.14 -0.60 15.41
N VAL A 46 -15.64 0.29 14.53
CA VAL A 46 -14.43 1.08 14.82
C VAL A 46 -14.64 2.04 15.99
N ARG A 47 -15.81 2.67 16.11
CA ARG A 47 -16.16 3.51 17.27
C ARG A 47 -16.10 2.71 18.56
N ASP A 48 -16.72 1.52 18.58
CA ASP A 48 -16.82 0.69 19.78
C ASP A 48 -15.46 0.09 20.17
N LEU A 49 -14.64 -0.30 19.17
CA LEU A 49 -13.26 -0.71 19.39
C LEU A 49 -12.43 0.42 20.01
N ARG A 50 -12.58 1.66 19.54
CA ARG A 50 -11.90 2.81 20.15
C ARG A 50 -12.36 3.01 21.60
N ALA A 51 -13.67 2.98 21.86
CA ALA A 51 -14.21 3.17 23.20
C ALA A 51 -13.65 2.12 24.19
N ALA A 52 -13.61 0.85 23.78
CA ALA A 52 -13.01 -0.22 24.59
C ALA A 52 -11.48 -0.03 24.79
N ALA A 53 -10.78 0.37 23.74
CA ALA A 53 -9.32 0.51 23.76
C ALA A 53 -8.81 1.78 24.47
N VAL A 54 -9.63 2.82 24.58
CA VAL A 54 -9.18 4.16 25.00
C VAL A 54 -9.97 4.71 26.18
N GLU A 55 -11.27 4.44 26.27
CA GLU A 55 -12.17 5.08 27.25
C GLU A 55 -12.42 4.20 28.48
N SER A 56 -12.22 2.88 28.37
CA SER A 56 -12.25 1.98 29.53
C SER A 56 -11.04 2.21 30.45
N LEU A 57 -11.29 2.28 31.76
CA LEU A 57 -10.24 2.32 32.77
C LEU A 57 -9.78 0.88 33.08
N SER A 58 -8.47 0.66 33.06
CA SER A 58 -7.84 -0.56 33.56
C SER A 58 -7.86 -0.54 35.10
N LEU A 59 -8.43 -1.58 35.71
CA LEU A 59 -8.19 -1.88 37.11
C LEU A 59 -6.81 -2.57 37.23
N PRO A 60 -6.16 -2.54 38.40
CA PRO A 60 -4.83 -3.13 38.55
C PRO A 60 -4.81 -4.68 38.66
N ASP A 61 -5.93 -5.37 38.38
CA ASP A 61 -5.98 -6.83 38.38
C ASP A 61 -5.53 -7.45 37.05
N SER A 62 -5.03 -8.69 37.09
CA SER A 62 -4.46 -9.36 35.92
C SER A 62 -5.47 -9.58 34.79
N SER A 63 -6.73 -9.89 35.12
CA SER A 63 -7.78 -10.12 34.12
C SER A 63 -8.13 -8.85 33.33
N SER A 64 -8.24 -7.71 34.00
CA SER A 64 -8.55 -6.45 33.32
C SER A 64 -7.39 -5.95 32.45
N LEU A 65 -6.13 -6.17 32.85
CA LEU A 65 -4.97 -5.88 32.01
C LEU A 65 -4.93 -6.73 30.73
N GLU A 66 -5.28 -8.01 30.82
CA GLU A 66 -5.37 -8.90 29.65
C GLU A 66 -6.50 -8.49 28.70
N GLN A 67 -7.66 -8.09 29.22
CA GLN A 67 -8.76 -7.53 28.43
C GLN A 67 -8.35 -6.22 27.75
N ARG A 68 -7.66 -5.34 28.50
CA ARG A 68 -7.15 -4.07 27.99
C ARG A 68 -6.17 -4.28 26.84
N ARG A 69 -5.25 -5.24 26.98
CA ARG A 69 -4.33 -5.66 25.90
C ARG A 69 -5.10 -6.10 24.65
N ALA A 70 -6.12 -6.96 24.81
CA ALA A 70 -6.91 -7.44 23.69
C ALA A 70 -7.65 -6.31 22.97
N ALA A 71 -8.24 -5.36 23.70
CA ALA A 71 -8.92 -4.20 23.14
C ALA A 71 -7.95 -3.29 22.34
N LEU A 72 -6.77 -3.01 22.89
CA LEU A 72 -5.74 -2.21 22.20
C LEU A 72 -5.25 -2.89 20.91
N LEU A 73 -5.06 -4.20 20.91
CA LEU A 73 -4.67 -4.96 19.71
C LEU A 73 -5.75 -4.92 18.63
N ALA A 74 -7.02 -5.17 19.02
CA ALA A 74 -8.14 -5.13 18.08
C ALA A 74 -8.30 -3.75 17.44
N TYR A 75 -8.20 -2.69 18.25
CA TYR A 75 -8.28 -1.33 17.73
C TYR A 75 -7.06 -0.94 16.88
N ALA A 76 -5.85 -1.38 17.23
CA ALA A 76 -4.66 -1.15 16.41
C ALA A 76 -4.78 -1.79 15.02
N ARG A 77 -5.37 -3.00 14.91
CA ARG A 77 -5.68 -3.65 13.62
C ARG A 77 -6.73 -2.87 12.84
N ALA A 78 -7.80 -2.42 13.50
CA ALA A 78 -8.81 -1.58 12.86
C ALA A 78 -8.21 -0.28 12.30
N LEU A 79 -7.32 0.38 13.05
CA LEU A 79 -6.60 1.57 12.56
C LEU A 79 -5.70 1.29 11.35
N ALA A 80 -5.15 0.08 11.22
CA ALA A 80 -4.40 -0.33 10.03
C ALA A 80 -5.29 -0.43 8.78
N LEU A 81 -6.59 -0.73 8.95
CA LEU A 81 -7.57 -0.72 7.85
C LEU A 81 -8.13 0.68 7.57
N VAL A 82 -8.21 1.54 8.59
CA VAL A 82 -8.67 2.94 8.47
C VAL A 82 -7.64 3.81 7.75
N GLU A 83 -6.36 3.72 8.12
CA GLU A 83 -5.27 4.57 7.58
C GLU A 83 -5.25 4.67 6.04
N PRO A 84 -5.30 3.57 5.26
CA PRO A 84 -5.25 3.68 3.81
C PRO A 84 -6.55 4.22 3.17
N ARG A 85 -7.71 4.06 3.82
CA ARG A 85 -9.03 4.40 3.24
C ARG A 85 -9.49 5.81 3.57
N PHE A 86 -9.06 6.33 4.71
CA PHE A 86 -9.48 7.62 5.21
C PHE A 86 -8.27 8.53 5.35
N PRO A 87 -8.07 9.48 4.42
CA PRO A 87 -7.03 10.47 4.59
C PRO A 87 -7.47 11.42 5.70
N ILE A 88 -6.77 11.37 6.84
CA ILE A 88 -7.03 12.23 8.01
C ILE A 88 -5.87 13.23 8.13
N SER A 89 -6.14 14.49 7.82
CA SER A 89 -5.17 15.59 7.89
C SER A 89 -5.87 16.95 8.00
N PRO A 90 -5.15 18.06 8.24
CA PRO A 90 -5.72 19.41 8.21
C PRO A 90 -6.26 19.86 6.83
N ASP A 91 -5.94 19.17 5.73
CA ASP A 91 -6.44 19.48 4.39
C ASP A 91 -7.98 19.39 4.32
N ARG A 92 -8.63 20.37 3.69
CA ARG A 92 -10.09 20.41 3.53
C ARG A 92 -10.64 19.25 2.70
N ALA A 93 -9.84 18.67 1.79
CA ALA A 93 -10.23 17.49 1.03
C ALA A 93 -10.19 16.19 1.86
N HIS A 94 -9.53 16.22 3.02
CA HIS A 94 -9.39 15.10 3.93
C HIS A 94 -10.44 15.17 5.05
N VAL A 95 -10.48 14.16 5.92
CA VAL A 95 -11.33 14.11 7.12
C VAL A 95 -10.79 15.07 8.21
N HIS A 96 -10.71 16.36 7.89
CA HIS A 96 -10.10 17.39 8.73
C HIS A 96 -10.87 17.72 10.01
N SER A 97 -12.17 17.40 10.05
CA SER A 97 -13.01 17.60 11.24
C SER A 97 -12.74 16.58 12.34
N LEU A 98 -12.07 15.47 12.05
CA LEU A 98 -11.72 14.43 13.01
C LEU A 98 -10.34 14.70 13.62
N SER A 99 -10.29 15.14 14.88
CA SER A 99 -9.04 15.41 15.60
C SER A 99 -8.89 14.53 16.84
N PHE A 100 -7.73 13.87 16.96
CA PHE A 100 -7.39 13.01 18.09
C PHE A 100 -6.63 13.79 19.15
N THR A 101 -7.10 13.73 20.40
CA THR A 101 -6.48 14.45 21.53
C THR A 101 -5.91 13.47 22.53
N TRP A 102 -4.60 13.56 22.77
CA TRP A 102 -3.86 12.69 23.70
C TRP A 102 -2.99 13.50 24.65
N HIS A 103 -2.92 13.05 25.90
CA HIS A 103 -2.06 13.60 26.94
C HIS A 103 -0.74 12.85 26.98
N ASP A 104 0.34 13.56 27.30
CA ASP A 104 1.65 12.95 27.50
C ASP A 104 1.64 12.04 28.74
N ALA A 105 2.18 10.83 28.62
CA ALA A 105 2.15 9.81 29.69
C ALA A 105 2.97 10.21 30.93
N PHE A 106 4.03 11.00 30.76
CA PHE A 106 4.93 11.36 31.87
C PHE A 106 4.73 12.83 32.30
N LYS A 107 4.28 13.70 31.39
CA LYS A 107 3.87 15.09 31.68
C LYS A 107 2.40 15.30 31.38
N THR A 108 1.53 14.79 32.24
CA THR A 108 0.06 14.77 32.04
C THR A 108 -0.60 16.13 31.79
N ASN A 109 0.06 17.24 32.14
CA ASN A 109 -0.38 18.60 31.83
C ASN A 109 -0.13 19.02 30.37
N LYS A 110 0.70 18.28 29.62
CA LYS A 110 0.92 18.48 28.19
C LYS A 110 -0.02 17.57 27.40
N LYS A 111 -0.59 18.13 26.33
CA LYS A 111 -1.43 17.40 25.38
C LYS A 111 -1.18 17.86 23.96
N VAL A 112 -1.56 17.03 23.01
CA VAL A 112 -1.56 17.31 21.58
C VAL A 112 -2.94 16.96 21.03
N SER A 113 -3.44 17.77 20.10
CA SER A 113 -4.69 17.53 19.39
C SER A 113 -4.46 17.73 17.90
N LEU A 114 -4.58 16.67 17.10
CA LEU A 114 -4.29 16.70 15.66
C LEU A 114 -5.28 15.84 14.87
N PRO A 115 -5.69 16.27 13.67
CA PRO A 115 -6.33 15.40 12.70
C PRO A 115 -5.29 14.50 12.05
N SER A 116 -4.83 13.48 12.78
CA SER A 116 -3.80 12.54 12.28
C SER A 116 -4.02 11.14 12.84
N VAL A 117 -4.31 10.19 11.94
CA VAL A 117 -4.39 8.76 12.29
C VAL A 117 -3.08 8.23 12.87
N HIS A 118 -1.94 8.80 12.46
CA HIS A 118 -0.63 8.40 12.95
C HIS A 118 -0.44 8.76 14.43
N LEU A 119 -1.00 9.89 14.89
CA LEU A 119 -1.02 10.24 16.31
C LEU A 119 -1.83 9.22 17.11
N GLU A 120 -3.03 8.86 16.62
CA GLU A 120 -3.89 7.86 17.26
C GLU A 120 -3.18 6.50 17.35
N LYS A 121 -2.62 6.01 16.23
CA LYS A 121 -1.86 4.75 16.19
C LYS A 121 -0.65 4.78 17.13
N ALA A 122 0.10 5.88 17.15
CA ALA A 122 1.26 6.04 18.01
C ALA A 122 0.89 5.92 19.50
N ALA A 123 -0.19 6.58 19.91
CA ALA A 123 -0.66 6.55 21.28
C ALA A 123 -1.24 5.17 21.68
N VAL A 124 -1.97 4.49 20.79
CA VAL A 124 -2.47 3.13 21.02
C VAL A 124 -1.32 2.13 21.18
N LEU A 125 -0.31 2.19 20.32
CA LEU A 125 0.89 1.34 20.43
C LEU A 125 1.70 1.63 21.70
N PHE A 126 1.80 2.90 22.09
CA PHE A 126 2.42 3.28 23.36
C PHE A 126 1.65 2.66 24.54
N ASN A 127 0.32 2.75 24.56
CA ASN A 127 -0.51 2.15 25.61
C ASN A 127 -0.40 0.63 25.62
N LEU A 128 -0.25 -0.02 24.46
CA LEU A 128 -0.01 -1.45 24.38
C LEU A 128 1.30 -1.83 25.10
N GLY A 129 2.39 -1.09 24.84
CA GLY A 129 3.66 -1.26 25.56
C GLY A 129 3.53 -1.01 27.06
N ALA A 130 2.75 0.01 27.44
CA ALA A 130 2.47 0.31 28.84
C ALA A 130 1.72 -0.81 29.55
N VAL A 131 0.65 -1.34 28.97
CA VAL A 131 -0.13 -2.45 29.53
C VAL A 131 0.72 -3.72 29.65
N TYR A 132 1.54 -4.06 28.65
CA TYR A 132 2.48 -5.18 28.78
C TYR A 132 3.46 -4.99 29.94
N SER A 133 3.98 -3.78 30.16
CA SER A 133 4.86 -3.51 31.31
C SER A 133 4.15 -3.65 32.66
N GLN A 134 2.85 -3.32 32.72
CA GLN A 134 2.02 -3.48 33.93
C GLN A 134 1.68 -4.95 34.18
N ILE A 135 1.36 -5.74 33.15
CA ILE A 135 1.20 -7.19 33.24
C ILE A 135 2.47 -7.83 33.81
N ALA A 136 3.64 -7.40 33.34
CA ALA A 136 4.92 -7.90 33.82
C ALA A 136 5.16 -7.57 35.30
N LEU A 137 4.74 -6.39 35.74
CA LEU A 137 4.84 -5.96 37.14
C LEU A 137 3.88 -6.71 38.06
N ALA A 138 2.68 -7.03 37.57
CA ALA A 138 1.64 -7.75 38.32
C ALA A 138 1.95 -9.25 38.50
N ALA A 139 2.85 -9.82 37.71
CA ALA A 139 3.24 -11.22 37.80
C ALA A 139 4.04 -11.53 39.08
N ASP A 140 3.71 -12.64 39.74
CA ASP A 140 4.41 -13.09 40.96
C ASP A 140 5.78 -13.72 40.65
N ARG A 141 6.81 -12.88 40.67
CA ARG A 141 8.21 -13.27 40.44
C ARG A 141 8.84 -14.12 41.54
N THR A 142 8.09 -14.51 42.58
CA THR A 142 8.56 -15.54 43.53
C THR A 142 8.43 -16.96 42.97
N THR A 143 7.67 -17.14 41.89
CA THR A 143 7.43 -18.42 41.22
C THR A 143 8.11 -18.48 39.84
N ASP A 144 8.55 -19.67 39.39
CA ASP A 144 9.14 -19.82 38.04
C ASP A 144 8.15 -19.43 36.93
N VAL A 145 6.86 -19.72 37.13
CA VAL A 145 5.79 -19.33 36.20
C VAL A 145 5.70 -17.81 36.11
N GLY A 146 5.62 -17.12 37.25
CA GLY A 146 5.51 -15.66 37.26
C GLY A 146 6.76 -14.95 36.74
N ILE A 147 7.97 -15.50 36.95
CA ILE A 147 9.20 -14.98 36.33
C ILE A 147 9.12 -15.09 34.79
N ARG A 148 8.65 -16.23 34.25
CA ARG A 148 8.49 -16.42 32.80
C ARG A 148 7.42 -15.46 32.24
N THR A 149 6.30 -15.31 32.94
CA THR A 149 5.23 -14.37 32.56
C THR A 149 5.76 -12.94 32.53
N ALA A 150 6.45 -12.50 33.59
CA ALA A 150 7.05 -11.16 33.66
C ALA A 150 8.04 -10.93 32.52
N CYS A 151 8.94 -11.89 32.30
CA CYS A 151 9.92 -11.81 31.23
C CYS A 151 9.29 -11.73 29.83
N GLY A 152 8.30 -12.59 29.55
CA GLY A 152 7.57 -12.57 28.27
C GLY A 152 6.82 -11.26 28.07
N ALA A 153 6.16 -10.75 29.10
CA ALA A 153 5.44 -9.48 29.05
C ALA A 153 6.38 -8.28 28.86
N PHE A 154 7.55 -8.22 29.50
CA PHE A 154 8.55 -7.19 29.22
C PHE A 154 9.13 -7.28 27.80
N GLN A 155 9.36 -8.47 27.25
CA GLN A 155 9.76 -8.63 25.85
C GLN A 155 8.68 -8.14 24.87
N SER A 156 7.41 -8.38 25.19
CA SER A 156 6.28 -7.84 24.42
C SER A 156 6.13 -6.32 24.56
N ALA A 157 6.40 -5.76 25.74
CA ALA A 157 6.46 -4.31 25.93
C ALA A 157 7.58 -3.67 25.10
N ALA A 158 8.78 -4.27 25.13
CA ALA A 158 9.89 -3.87 24.27
C ALA A 158 9.51 -3.96 22.79
N GLY A 159 8.83 -5.04 22.40
CA GLY A 159 8.28 -5.24 21.06
C GLY A 159 7.33 -4.14 20.60
N ALA A 160 6.43 -3.69 21.48
CA ALA A 160 5.50 -2.60 21.18
C ALA A 160 6.20 -1.26 20.96
N PHE A 161 7.18 -0.91 21.80
CA PHE A 161 7.97 0.31 21.62
C PHE A 161 8.92 0.23 20.41
N ALA A 162 9.51 -0.94 20.14
CA ALA A 162 10.28 -1.20 18.94
C ALA A 162 9.42 -0.99 17.68
N TRP A 163 8.23 -1.59 17.64
CA TRP A 163 7.30 -1.45 16.52
C TRP A 163 6.83 -0.01 16.32
N LEU A 164 6.55 0.73 17.41
CA LEU A 164 6.20 2.15 17.34
C LEU A 164 7.27 2.98 16.61
N ARG A 165 8.55 2.64 16.80
CA ARG A 165 9.70 3.27 16.12
C ARG A 165 9.90 2.75 14.70
N GLU A 166 9.99 1.43 14.53
CA GLU A 166 10.42 0.77 13.29
C GLU A 166 9.35 0.76 12.20
N SER A 167 8.06 0.74 12.56
CA SER A 167 6.96 0.89 11.59
C SER A 167 6.86 2.30 10.99
N GLY A 168 7.65 3.26 11.48
CA GLY A 168 7.59 4.66 11.09
C GLY A 168 6.40 5.44 11.65
N VAL A 169 5.50 4.80 12.41
CA VAL A 169 4.30 5.46 12.98
C VAL A 169 4.68 6.64 13.88
N ALA A 170 5.67 6.48 14.76
CA ALA A 170 6.17 7.59 15.60
C ALA A 170 6.70 8.75 14.76
N ALA A 171 7.52 8.46 13.74
CA ALA A 171 8.09 9.49 12.87
C ALA A 171 7.00 10.23 12.07
N LYS A 172 6.00 9.50 11.54
CA LYS A 172 4.86 10.09 10.84
C LYS A 172 3.98 10.94 11.77
N ALA A 173 3.80 10.54 13.03
CA ALA A 173 3.09 11.33 14.03
C ALA A 173 3.80 12.67 14.31
N VAL A 174 5.12 12.63 14.50
CA VAL A 174 5.95 13.85 14.67
C VAL A 174 5.89 14.73 13.41
N ALA A 175 6.01 14.15 12.22
CA ALA A 175 5.91 14.87 10.95
C ALA A 175 4.52 15.53 10.77
N ALA A 176 3.46 14.91 11.29
CA ALA A 176 2.12 15.48 11.33
C ALA A 176 1.93 16.58 12.40
N GLY A 177 2.96 16.90 13.18
CA GLY A 177 2.96 17.98 14.18
C GLY A 177 2.81 17.51 15.62
N ALA A 178 2.97 16.22 15.93
CA ALA A 178 2.90 15.74 17.32
C ALA A 178 4.05 16.31 18.16
N THR A 179 3.70 17.00 19.26
CA THR A 179 4.67 17.70 20.12
C THR A 179 4.91 17.01 21.47
N THR A 180 4.17 15.95 21.81
CA THR A 180 4.43 15.18 23.03
C THR A 180 5.62 14.26 22.82
N VAL A 181 6.54 14.24 23.78
CA VAL A 181 7.84 13.55 23.62
C VAL A 181 7.68 12.04 23.82
N ASP A 182 6.68 11.62 24.59
CA ASP A 182 6.44 10.22 24.94
C ASP A 182 6.25 9.26 23.75
N VAL A 183 5.71 9.76 22.64
CA VAL A 183 5.48 9.00 21.39
C VAL A 183 6.56 9.23 20.33
N THR A 184 7.65 9.93 20.66
CA THR A 184 8.76 10.17 19.72
C THR A 184 9.62 8.91 19.54
N PRO A 185 10.33 8.79 18.40
CA PRO A 185 11.27 7.68 18.17
C PRO A 185 12.33 7.52 19.29
N ASP A 186 12.84 8.63 19.83
CA ASP A 186 13.86 8.62 20.88
C ASP A 186 13.31 8.06 22.20
N CYS A 187 12.10 8.49 22.59
CA CYS A 187 11.42 7.95 23.77
C CYS A 187 11.09 6.47 23.59
N ALA A 188 10.57 6.07 22.42
CA ALA A 188 10.27 4.68 22.11
C ALA A 188 11.53 3.79 22.17
N ALA A 189 12.67 4.25 21.63
CA ALA A 189 13.94 3.53 21.72
C ALA A 189 14.42 3.37 23.17
N MET A 190 14.32 4.43 23.97
CA MET A 190 14.69 4.37 25.39
C MET A 190 13.81 3.37 26.16
N LEU A 191 12.49 3.42 25.95
CA LEU A 191 11.54 2.52 26.60
C LEU A 191 11.74 1.07 26.16
N GLU A 192 12.04 0.82 24.88
CA GLU A 192 12.44 -0.51 24.39
C GLU A 192 13.64 -1.06 25.20
N LYS A 193 14.71 -0.27 25.33
CA LYS A 193 15.91 -0.69 26.08
C LYS A 193 15.62 -0.92 27.56
N LEU A 194 14.82 -0.08 28.18
CA LEU A 194 14.40 -0.26 29.58
C LEU A 194 13.61 -1.56 29.77
N MET A 195 12.67 -1.85 28.87
CA MET A 195 11.87 -3.08 28.95
C MET A 195 12.75 -4.33 28.72
N LEU A 196 13.72 -4.29 27.78
CA LEU A 196 14.69 -5.37 27.61
C LEU A 196 15.58 -5.57 28.83
N ALA A 197 16.01 -4.48 29.49
CA ALA A 197 16.77 -4.57 30.73
C ALA A 197 15.99 -5.33 31.82
N GLN A 198 14.72 -4.99 32.01
CA GLN A 198 13.84 -5.65 32.98
C GLN A 198 13.51 -7.09 32.59
N ALA A 199 13.35 -7.39 31.30
CA ALA A 199 13.17 -8.76 30.82
C ALA A 199 14.42 -9.63 31.09
N GLN A 200 15.61 -9.08 30.83
CA GLN A 200 16.88 -9.76 31.10
C GLN A 200 17.10 -9.92 32.61
N GLU A 201 16.65 -8.95 33.43
CA GLU A 201 16.64 -9.06 34.89
C GLU A 201 15.76 -10.23 35.36
N CYS A 202 14.57 -10.43 34.78
CA CYS A 202 13.76 -11.62 35.08
C CYS A 202 14.49 -12.92 34.72
N PHE A 203 15.17 -12.97 33.57
CA PHE A 203 16.00 -14.12 33.21
C PHE A 203 17.16 -14.34 34.18
N PHE A 204 17.78 -13.26 34.66
CA PHE A 204 18.81 -13.32 35.67
C PHE A 204 18.26 -13.94 36.96
N GLU A 205 17.14 -13.45 37.49
CA GLU A 205 16.46 -14.03 38.66
C GLU A 205 16.23 -15.55 38.49
N LYS A 206 15.78 -15.97 37.30
CA LYS A 206 15.59 -17.39 36.95
C LYS A 206 16.89 -18.19 36.98
N VAL A 207 17.95 -17.67 36.37
CA VAL A 207 19.27 -18.32 36.31
C VAL A 207 19.87 -18.46 37.71
N ILE A 208 19.61 -17.50 38.60
CA ILE A 208 20.07 -17.54 40.00
C ILE A 208 19.27 -18.56 40.80
N ALA A 209 17.95 -18.53 40.70
CA ALA A 209 17.07 -19.48 41.38
C ALA A 209 17.36 -20.93 40.95
N GLY A 210 17.75 -21.13 39.69
CA GLY A 210 18.13 -22.43 39.14
C GLY A 210 19.55 -22.90 39.46
N GLY A 211 20.30 -22.18 40.30
CA GLY A 211 21.64 -22.59 40.75
C GLY A 211 22.67 -22.73 39.61
N LYS A 212 22.55 -21.91 38.56
CA LYS A 212 23.47 -21.98 37.41
C LYS A 212 24.90 -21.53 37.79
N PRO A 213 25.94 -21.95 37.04
CA PRO A 213 27.33 -21.61 37.36
C PRO A 213 27.58 -20.10 37.46
N PRO A 214 28.49 -19.63 38.35
CA PRO A 214 28.78 -18.21 38.52
C PRO A 214 29.20 -17.50 37.24
N ALA A 215 30.02 -18.14 36.39
CA ALA A 215 30.43 -17.61 35.10
C ALA A 215 29.25 -17.29 34.17
N LEU A 216 28.24 -18.16 34.10
CA LEU A 216 27.03 -17.91 33.31
C LEU A 216 26.21 -16.77 33.93
N CYS A 217 26.03 -16.80 35.25
CA CYS A 217 25.29 -15.75 35.96
C CYS A 217 25.94 -14.36 35.77
N SER A 218 27.27 -14.30 35.72
CA SER A 218 28.03 -13.08 35.46
C SER A 218 27.73 -12.52 34.07
N LYS A 219 27.74 -13.37 33.03
CA LYS A 219 27.42 -12.97 31.64
C LYS A 219 26.01 -12.41 31.51
N VAL A 220 25.05 -13.06 32.17
CA VAL A 220 23.64 -12.64 32.16
C VAL A 220 23.50 -11.30 32.91
N ALA A 221 24.08 -11.17 34.11
CA ALA A 221 24.08 -9.92 34.88
C ALA A 221 24.71 -8.76 34.09
N ARG A 222 25.85 -9.00 33.42
CA ARG A 222 26.51 -7.96 32.64
C ARG A 222 25.58 -7.42 31.57
N GLN A 223 24.86 -8.29 30.86
CA GLN A 223 23.91 -7.87 29.85
C GLN A 223 22.74 -7.05 30.42
N VAL A 224 22.25 -7.38 31.62
CA VAL A 224 21.24 -6.53 32.30
C VAL A 224 21.80 -5.12 32.49
N GLY A 225 23.04 -5.02 32.99
CA GLY A 225 23.74 -3.75 33.16
C GLY A 225 23.90 -2.98 31.85
N VAL A 226 24.29 -3.64 30.77
CA VAL A 226 24.42 -3.01 29.43
C VAL A 226 23.11 -2.41 28.96
N PHE A 227 21.98 -3.13 29.07
CA PHE A 227 20.69 -2.57 28.66
C PHE A 227 20.27 -1.37 29.52
N TYR A 228 20.54 -1.40 30.84
CA TYR A 228 20.30 -0.24 31.70
C TYR A 228 21.26 0.93 31.40
N GLU A 229 22.52 0.68 31.04
CA GLU A 229 23.48 1.70 30.60
C GLU A 229 23.00 2.39 29.32
N GLU A 230 22.50 1.63 28.33
CA GLU A 230 21.92 2.16 27.10
C GLU A 230 20.68 3.01 27.39
N ALA A 231 19.76 2.52 28.23
CA ALA A 231 18.57 3.26 28.64
C ALA A 231 18.93 4.54 29.42
N TYR A 232 19.94 4.48 30.30
CA TYR A 232 20.44 5.63 31.04
C TYR A 232 21.04 6.70 30.11
N ALA A 233 21.87 6.29 29.16
CA ALA A 233 22.46 7.21 28.18
C ALA A 233 21.37 7.94 27.38
N ALA A 234 20.34 7.22 26.94
CA ALA A 234 19.19 7.81 26.25
C ALA A 234 18.41 8.79 27.16
N LEU A 235 18.15 8.42 28.42
CA LEU A 235 17.48 9.30 29.39
C LEU A 235 18.26 10.60 29.66
N CYS A 236 19.59 10.56 29.59
CA CYS A 236 20.44 11.75 29.78
C CYS A 236 20.54 12.64 28.53
N ALA A 237 20.13 12.16 27.36
CA ALA A 237 20.15 12.92 26.12
C ALA A 237 18.90 13.82 25.97
N PRO A 238 19.01 15.04 25.40
CA PRO A 238 17.85 15.81 24.98
C PRO A 238 17.07 15.08 23.86
N PRO A 239 15.73 15.16 23.81
CA PRO A 239 14.85 15.93 24.70
C PRO A 239 14.45 15.18 25.99
N LEU A 240 14.84 13.91 26.16
CA LEU A 240 14.38 13.05 27.27
C LEU A 240 14.86 13.53 28.64
N SER A 241 16.07 14.09 28.71
CA SER A 241 16.67 14.62 29.94
C SER A 241 15.86 15.73 30.62
N GLN A 242 15.04 16.45 29.85
CA GLN A 242 14.13 17.48 30.36
C GLN A 242 12.70 16.97 30.52
N HIS A 243 12.42 15.75 30.06
CA HIS A 243 11.09 15.18 30.02
C HIS A 243 10.80 14.27 31.22
N PHE A 244 11.72 13.38 31.55
CA PHE A 244 11.57 12.43 32.64
C PHE A 244 11.88 13.05 34.01
N ASP A 245 11.23 12.52 35.05
CA ASP A 245 11.55 12.89 36.43
C ASP A 245 12.96 12.39 36.80
N ARG A 246 13.66 13.17 37.64
CA ARG A 246 15.03 12.85 38.06
C ARG A 246 15.12 11.49 38.76
N THR A 247 14.07 11.06 39.45
CA THR A 247 13.99 9.75 40.13
C THR A 247 14.10 8.58 39.16
N TRP A 248 13.58 8.69 37.93
CA TRP A 248 13.75 7.69 36.88
C TRP A 248 15.21 7.55 36.48
N VAL A 249 15.87 8.68 36.26
CA VAL A 249 17.30 8.72 35.90
C VAL A 249 18.13 8.08 37.01
N SER A 250 17.85 8.41 38.28
CA SER A 250 18.54 7.81 39.44
C SER A 250 18.26 6.30 39.57
N HIS A 251 17.02 5.85 39.32
CA HIS A 251 16.65 4.43 39.36
C HIS A 251 17.41 3.62 38.32
N VAL A 252 17.38 4.07 37.06
CA VAL A 252 18.04 3.38 35.93
C VAL A 252 19.56 3.39 36.11
N GLN A 253 20.14 4.49 36.57
CA GLN A 253 21.58 4.57 36.88
C GLN A 253 21.98 3.58 37.98
N LEU A 254 21.21 3.49 39.06
CA LEU A 254 21.51 2.58 40.15
C LEU A 254 21.38 1.11 39.72
N LYS A 255 20.37 0.78 38.90
CA LYS A 255 20.20 -0.54 38.31
C LYS A 255 21.38 -0.92 37.39
N ALA A 256 21.83 0.00 36.53
CA ALA A 256 23.02 -0.21 35.71
C ALA A 256 24.24 -0.59 36.56
N ALA A 257 24.52 0.20 37.60
CA ALA A 257 25.64 -0.05 38.52
C ALA A 257 25.46 -1.33 39.34
N GLN A 258 24.24 -1.62 39.81
CA GLN A 258 23.90 -2.84 40.53
C GLN A 258 24.27 -4.06 39.69
N PHE A 259 23.80 -4.15 38.45
CA PHE A 259 24.04 -5.32 37.61
C PHE A 259 25.47 -5.41 37.08
N TYR A 260 26.16 -4.29 36.90
CA TYR A 260 27.61 -4.31 36.66
C TYR A 260 28.38 -4.89 37.85
N ALA A 261 28.02 -4.49 39.07
CA ALA A 261 28.63 -5.02 40.29
C ALA A 261 28.25 -6.49 40.57
N ASP A 262 27.01 -6.89 40.29
CA ASP A 262 26.56 -8.29 40.36
C ASP A 262 27.36 -9.16 39.36
N ALA A 263 27.62 -8.64 38.15
CA ALA A 263 28.47 -9.31 37.17
C ALA A 263 29.92 -9.46 37.67
N CYS A 264 30.49 -8.40 38.26
CA CYS A 264 31.83 -8.43 38.88
C CYS A 264 31.88 -9.45 40.03
N TYR A 265 30.89 -9.43 40.92
CA TYR A 265 30.77 -10.34 42.05
C TYR A 265 30.72 -11.80 41.58
N ARG A 266 29.88 -12.12 40.59
CA ARG A 266 29.75 -13.49 40.09
C ARG A 266 30.97 -13.98 39.34
N PHE A 267 31.63 -13.08 38.60
CA PHE A 267 32.91 -13.39 37.96
C PHE A 267 34.00 -13.64 39.00
N SER A 268 33.98 -12.89 40.11
CA SER A 268 34.93 -13.08 41.22
C SER A 268 34.82 -14.48 41.84
N LEU A 269 33.61 -15.04 41.91
CA LEU A 269 33.40 -16.42 42.39
C LEU A 269 34.04 -17.47 41.45
N ASP A 270 34.00 -17.23 40.14
CA ASP A 270 34.62 -18.10 39.13
C ASP A 270 36.16 -18.01 39.18
N LEU A 271 36.68 -16.78 39.27
CA LEU A 271 38.12 -16.53 39.48
C LEU A 271 38.63 -17.19 40.76
N HIS A 272 37.83 -17.15 41.83
CA HIS A 272 38.18 -17.80 43.09
C HIS A 272 38.34 -19.32 42.92
N GLN A 273 37.45 -19.96 42.15
CA GLN A 273 37.53 -21.39 41.85
C GLN A 273 38.73 -21.74 40.97
N GLN A 274 39.22 -20.78 40.19
CA GLN A 274 40.42 -20.92 39.34
C GLN A 274 41.71 -20.49 40.06
N GLU A 275 41.64 -20.16 41.36
CA GLU A 275 42.75 -19.65 42.17
C GLU A 275 43.37 -18.34 41.64
N GLU A 276 42.64 -17.59 40.81
CA GLU A 276 43.05 -16.28 40.25
C GLU A 276 42.72 -15.13 41.23
N ILE A 277 43.22 -15.24 42.47
CA ILE A 277 42.82 -14.40 43.61
C ILE A 277 43.17 -12.92 43.41
N ALA A 278 44.31 -12.62 42.77
CA ALA A 278 44.68 -11.24 42.47
C ALA A 278 43.64 -10.56 41.55
N GLN A 279 43.17 -11.27 40.52
CA GLN A 279 42.14 -10.77 39.61
C GLN A 279 40.78 -10.66 40.32
N GLU A 280 40.46 -11.59 41.22
CA GLU A 280 39.25 -11.56 42.07
C GLU A 280 39.19 -10.24 42.86
N ILE A 281 40.26 -9.92 43.59
CA ILE A 281 40.38 -8.69 44.41
C ILE A 281 40.19 -7.44 43.55
N ALA A 282 40.88 -7.37 42.40
CA ALA A 282 40.78 -6.22 41.51
C ALA A 282 39.36 -6.06 40.95
N ARG A 283 38.71 -7.17 40.54
CA ARG A 283 37.35 -7.15 39.98
C ARG A 283 36.30 -6.73 41.03
N LEU A 284 36.42 -7.24 42.26
CA LEU A 284 35.53 -6.84 43.36
C LEU A 284 35.64 -5.34 43.68
N ARG A 285 36.87 -4.80 43.73
CA ARG A 285 37.09 -3.36 43.93
C ARG A 285 36.44 -2.51 42.84
N ILE A 286 36.55 -2.92 41.57
CA ILE A 286 35.92 -2.21 40.44
C ILE A 286 34.40 -2.13 40.61
N GLY A 287 33.75 -3.27 40.88
CA GLY A 287 32.29 -3.31 41.05
C GLY A 287 31.82 -2.50 42.27
N MET A 288 32.55 -2.58 43.40
CA MET A 288 32.24 -1.80 44.61
C MET A 288 32.38 -0.29 44.38
N ASN A 289 33.40 0.15 43.65
CA ASN A 289 33.57 1.57 43.32
C ASN A 289 32.42 2.08 42.44
N ALA A 290 32.01 1.30 41.43
CA ALA A 290 30.88 1.65 40.58
C ALA A 290 29.56 1.79 41.37
N LEU A 291 29.32 0.90 42.33
CA LEU A 291 28.18 1.00 43.25
C LEU A 291 28.25 2.25 44.13
N ALA A 292 29.42 2.53 44.71
CA ALA A 292 29.62 3.69 45.57
C ALA A 292 29.34 5.01 44.84
N ASP A 293 29.77 5.12 43.58
CA ASP A 293 29.51 6.30 42.76
C ASP A 293 28.04 6.44 42.38
N ALA A 294 27.37 5.35 41.99
CA ALA A 294 25.95 5.38 41.67
C ALA A 294 25.08 5.71 42.90
N LYS A 295 25.46 5.25 44.10
CA LYS A 295 24.75 5.57 45.36
C LYS A 295 24.78 7.08 45.68
N LYS A 296 25.84 7.81 45.31
CA LYS A 296 25.89 9.28 45.47
C LYS A 296 24.79 9.98 44.66
N ALA A 297 24.39 9.39 43.53
CA ALA A 297 23.34 9.92 42.65
C ALA A 297 21.95 9.33 42.91
N ALA A 298 21.81 8.35 43.81
CA ALA A 298 20.57 7.58 44.03
C ALA A 298 19.48 8.30 44.86
N LYS A 299 19.46 9.64 44.87
CA LYS A 299 18.47 10.41 45.62
C LYS A 299 17.06 10.14 45.06
N GLY A 300 16.12 9.78 45.95
CA GLY A 300 14.72 9.50 45.59
C GLY A 300 14.46 8.10 45.04
N VAL A 301 15.46 7.21 45.06
CA VAL A 301 15.27 5.80 44.68
C VAL A 301 14.52 5.04 45.79
N ALA A 302 13.65 4.12 45.39
CA ALA A 302 12.85 3.30 46.31
C ALA A 302 13.73 2.47 47.27
N ALA A 303 13.34 2.44 48.55
CA ALA A 303 14.08 1.73 49.61
C ALA A 303 14.39 0.25 49.29
N PRO A 304 13.46 -0.56 48.74
CA PRO A 304 13.77 -1.97 48.45
C PRO A 304 14.88 -2.16 47.42
N LEU A 305 15.07 -1.22 46.50
CA LEU A 305 16.19 -1.25 45.55
C LEU A 305 17.51 -0.92 46.26
N LEU A 306 17.52 0.09 47.13
CA LEU A 306 18.69 0.41 47.95
C LEU A 306 19.08 -0.75 48.88
N ASP A 307 18.11 -1.44 49.46
CA ASP A 307 18.34 -2.61 50.31
C ASP A 307 18.98 -3.77 49.52
N SER A 308 18.51 -4.00 48.30
CA SER A 308 19.11 -5.00 47.39
C SER A 308 20.57 -4.66 47.04
N VAL A 309 20.85 -3.40 46.74
CA VAL A 309 22.21 -2.90 46.47
C VAL A 309 23.10 -3.02 47.71
N ASN A 310 22.62 -2.63 48.89
CA ASN A 310 23.37 -2.72 50.14
C ASN A 310 23.70 -4.18 50.49
N LYS A 311 22.78 -5.11 50.21
CA LYS A 311 23.01 -6.54 50.39
C LYS A 311 24.10 -7.06 49.45
N LEU A 312 24.06 -6.68 48.18
CA LEU A 312 25.11 -7.02 47.21
C LEU A 312 26.48 -6.47 47.66
N GLU A 313 26.53 -5.21 48.07
CA GLU A 313 27.75 -4.56 48.58
C GLU A 313 28.34 -5.29 49.81
N SER A 314 27.48 -5.71 50.75
CA SER A 314 27.91 -6.50 51.92
C SER A 314 28.52 -7.85 51.54
N ASN A 315 27.91 -8.56 50.58
CA ASN A 315 28.43 -9.83 50.07
C ASN A 315 29.78 -9.63 49.37
N MET A 316 29.88 -8.60 48.53
CA MET A 316 31.13 -8.25 47.85
C MET A 316 32.24 -7.91 48.83
N LYS A 317 31.94 -7.14 49.89
CA LYS A 317 32.89 -6.78 50.94
C LYS A 317 33.39 -8.01 51.69
N THR A 318 32.50 -8.93 52.06
CA THR A 318 32.86 -10.20 52.71
C THR A 318 33.81 -11.02 51.84
N ASN A 319 33.52 -11.14 50.54
CA ASN A 319 34.41 -11.85 49.61
C ASN A 319 35.74 -11.14 49.41
N LEU A 320 35.75 -9.82 49.36
CA LEU A 320 36.97 -9.03 49.19
C LEU A 320 37.90 -9.20 50.40
N GLU A 321 37.36 -9.12 51.62
CA GLU A 321 38.12 -9.32 52.85
C GLU A 321 38.72 -10.74 52.92
N ARG A 322 37.94 -11.74 52.53
CA ARG A 322 38.39 -13.14 52.43
C ARG A 322 39.53 -13.30 51.41
N ALA A 323 39.32 -12.86 50.17
CA ALA A 323 40.31 -12.96 49.10
C ALA A 323 41.60 -12.19 49.43
N MET A 324 41.48 -11.00 50.04
CA MET A 324 42.65 -10.24 50.52
C MET A 324 43.43 -10.98 51.59
N LYS A 325 42.75 -11.58 52.58
CA LYS A 325 43.41 -12.34 53.64
C LYS A 325 44.17 -13.53 53.05
N GLU A 326 43.50 -14.31 52.21
CA GLU A 326 44.09 -15.48 51.53
C GLU A 326 45.27 -15.08 50.63
N ASN A 327 45.14 -14.00 49.86
CA ASN A 327 46.23 -13.52 49.02
C ASN A 327 47.43 -13.01 49.85
N ASN A 328 47.18 -12.36 50.98
CA ASN A 328 48.26 -11.85 51.84
C ASN A 328 48.97 -12.96 52.64
N SER A 329 48.33 -14.12 52.84
CA SER A 329 48.89 -15.21 53.66
C SER A 329 49.32 -16.46 52.87
N VAL A 330 48.68 -16.74 51.73
CA VAL A 330 48.87 -17.99 50.97
C VAL A 330 49.40 -17.70 49.56
N TYR A 331 48.66 -16.95 48.75
CA TYR A 331 48.94 -16.86 47.32
C TYR A 331 49.99 -15.82 46.94
N LEU A 332 50.08 -14.71 47.70
CA LEU A 332 51.03 -13.60 47.53
C LEU A 332 51.09 -13.04 46.09
N MET A 333 49.97 -13.09 45.37
CA MET A 333 49.89 -12.61 43.99
C MET A 333 49.80 -11.09 43.95
N ARG A 334 50.43 -10.46 42.94
CA ARG A 334 50.33 -9.02 42.71
C ARG A 334 48.95 -8.69 42.14
N VAL A 335 48.19 -7.85 42.85
CA VAL A 335 46.87 -7.39 42.38
C VAL A 335 47.05 -6.51 41.13
N PRO A 336 46.43 -6.86 39.99
CA PRO A 336 46.53 -6.09 38.75
C PRO A 336 45.79 -4.75 38.87
N GLU A 337 46.19 -3.78 38.06
CA GLU A 337 45.50 -2.50 37.94
C GLU A 337 44.19 -2.65 37.15
N ALA A 338 43.19 -1.83 37.48
CA ALA A 338 41.85 -1.95 36.90
C ALA A 338 41.83 -1.86 35.36
N GLY A 339 42.70 -1.03 34.76
CA GLY A 339 42.79 -0.87 33.30
C GLY A 339 43.42 -2.06 32.56
N THR A 340 44.08 -2.97 33.28
CA THR A 340 44.69 -4.18 32.68
C THR A 340 43.72 -5.35 32.58
N LEU A 341 42.58 -5.27 33.26
CA LEU A 341 41.54 -6.30 33.22
C LEU A 341 40.69 -6.16 31.95
N GLY A 342 40.47 -7.27 31.26
CA GLY A 342 39.54 -7.33 30.13
C GLY A 342 38.08 -7.05 30.53
N ALA A 343 37.30 -6.56 29.57
CA ALA A 343 35.87 -6.33 29.74
C ALA A 343 35.12 -7.62 30.12
N LEU A 344 34.06 -7.49 30.93
CA LEU A 344 33.23 -8.64 31.28
C LEU A 344 32.41 -9.09 30.05
N PRO A 345 32.37 -10.40 29.74
CA PRO A 345 31.52 -10.92 28.68
C PRO A 345 30.04 -10.71 29.05
N ALA A 346 29.21 -10.39 28.06
CA ALA A 346 27.77 -10.22 28.21
C ALA A 346 27.01 -11.25 27.35
N ALA A 347 25.84 -11.71 27.81
CA ALA A 347 25.00 -12.64 27.06
C ALA A 347 23.52 -12.21 27.09
N SER A 348 22.97 -11.85 25.94
CA SER A 348 21.54 -11.57 25.79
C SER A 348 20.72 -12.84 25.62
N LEU A 349 19.68 -12.96 26.44
CA LEU A 349 18.71 -14.05 26.41
C LEU A 349 17.31 -13.55 26.07
N VAL A 350 17.17 -12.25 25.83
CA VAL A 350 15.91 -11.58 25.51
C VAL A 350 16.02 -10.85 24.18
N LYS A 351 14.86 -10.65 23.55
CA LYS A 351 14.70 -9.84 22.35
C LYS A 351 13.35 -9.14 22.37
N SER A 352 13.22 -8.06 21.61
CA SER A 352 11.94 -7.40 21.36
C SER A 352 11.03 -8.36 20.59
N THR A 353 9.85 -8.65 21.12
CA THR A 353 8.88 -9.53 20.44
C THR A 353 8.32 -8.81 19.20
N SER A 354 8.37 -9.44 18.03
CA SER A 354 7.79 -8.84 16.82
C SER A 354 6.27 -8.73 16.94
N LEU A 355 5.72 -7.57 16.57
CA LEU A 355 4.28 -7.35 16.49
C LEU A 355 3.71 -7.53 15.07
N ALA A 356 4.53 -7.87 14.07
CA ALA A 356 4.09 -7.94 12.68
C ALA A 356 2.91 -8.89 12.47
N GLU A 357 3.01 -10.14 12.97
CA GLU A 357 1.94 -11.13 12.87
C GLU A 357 0.73 -10.77 13.73
N VAL A 358 0.96 -10.20 14.92
CA VAL A 358 -0.10 -9.87 15.88
C VAL A 358 -0.93 -8.69 15.40
N LEU A 359 -0.32 -7.74 14.69
CA LEU A 359 -0.99 -6.56 14.14
C LEU A 359 -1.39 -6.71 12.67
N ASP A 360 -1.19 -7.90 12.08
CA ASP A 360 -1.68 -8.18 10.73
C ASP A 360 -3.21 -8.11 10.71
N ALA A 361 -3.72 -7.19 9.89
CA ALA A 361 -5.14 -6.95 9.69
C ALA A 361 -5.66 -7.57 8.39
N SER A 362 -4.86 -8.36 7.67
CA SER A 362 -5.23 -8.93 6.36
C SER A 362 -6.46 -9.85 6.42
N ASN A 363 -6.74 -10.46 7.58
CA ASN A 363 -7.90 -11.32 7.79
C ASN A 363 -9.15 -10.56 8.28
N GLU A 364 -9.02 -9.29 8.63
CA GLU A 364 -10.11 -8.45 9.11
C GLU A 364 -10.91 -7.89 7.91
N ARG A 365 -12.25 -7.83 8.03
CA ARG A 365 -13.14 -7.50 6.90
C ARG A 365 -13.74 -6.09 6.91
N LEU A 366 -13.28 -5.21 7.81
CA LEU A 366 -13.78 -3.84 7.90
C LEU A 366 -13.48 -3.07 6.61
N PHE A 367 -14.49 -2.35 6.12
CA PHE A 367 -14.42 -1.48 4.94
C PHE A 367 -14.02 -2.24 3.66
N SER A 368 -14.47 -3.49 3.52
CA SER A 368 -14.17 -4.32 2.35
C SER A 368 -14.70 -3.73 1.04
N SER A 369 -15.77 -2.94 1.07
CA SER A 369 -16.34 -2.25 -0.09
C SER A 369 -15.64 -0.94 -0.45
N LEU A 370 -14.89 -0.33 0.49
CA LEU A 370 -14.24 0.96 0.28
C LEU A 370 -12.82 0.77 -0.25
N VAL A 371 -12.63 1.19 -1.51
CA VAL A 371 -11.33 1.20 -2.18
C VAL A 371 -10.62 2.53 -1.87
N PRO A 372 -9.41 2.52 -1.27
CA PRO A 372 -8.59 3.71 -1.08
C PRO A 372 -8.47 4.60 -2.32
N ASP A 373 -8.57 5.92 -2.14
CA ASP A 373 -8.33 6.91 -3.20
C ASP A 373 -6.99 6.72 -3.92
N GLY A 374 -5.94 6.33 -3.19
CA GLY A 374 -4.63 6.02 -3.75
C GLY A 374 -4.69 4.85 -4.74
N SER A 375 -5.45 3.80 -4.39
CA SER A 375 -5.66 2.63 -5.23
C SER A 375 -6.55 2.95 -6.44
N MET A 376 -7.55 3.83 -6.30
CA MET A 376 -8.37 4.31 -7.43
C MET A 376 -7.54 5.10 -8.44
N LYS A 377 -6.68 6.02 -7.98
CA LYS A 377 -5.77 6.78 -8.86
C LYS A 377 -4.74 5.87 -9.54
N ALA A 378 -4.19 4.92 -8.78
CA ALA A 378 -3.26 3.92 -9.29
C ALA A 378 -3.93 3.03 -10.35
N LEU A 379 -5.15 2.57 -10.09
CA LEU A 379 -5.94 1.78 -11.04
C LEU A 379 -6.21 2.59 -12.32
N SER A 380 -6.63 3.85 -12.20
CA SER A 380 -6.84 4.73 -13.36
C SER A 380 -5.57 4.89 -14.20
N LYS A 381 -4.41 5.10 -13.55
CA LYS A 381 -3.10 5.19 -14.24
C LYS A 381 -2.74 3.88 -14.95
N TYR A 382 -2.98 2.74 -14.32
CA TYR A 382 -2.73 1.43 -14.92
C TYR A 382 -3.64 1.18 -16.12
N THR A 383 -4.93 1.47 -16.01
CA THR A 383 -5.89 1.34 -17.11
C THR A 383 -5.47 2.20 -18.30
N GLU A 384 -4.99 3.42 -18.05
CA GLU A 384 -4.46 4.30 -19.10
C GLU A 384 -3.22 3.70 -19.79
N MET A 385 -2.30 3.07 -19.05
CA MET A 385 -1.14 2.38 -19.62
C MET A 385 -1.54 1.17 -20.48
N VAL A 386 -2.52 0.38 -20.03
CA VAL A 386 -3.06 -0.75 -20.81
C VAL A 386 -3.77 -0.25 -22.07
N ASP A 387 -4.55 0.82 -21.96
CA ASP A 387 -5.24 1.44 -23.09
C ASP A 387 -4.27 1.98 -24.13
N ASP A 388 -3.14 2.55 -23.70
CA ASP A 388 -2.09 3.03 -24.60
C ASP A 388 -1.44 1.89 -25.38
N ILE A 389 -1.16 0.76 -24.72
CA ILE A 389 -0.62 -0.45 -25.38
C ILE A 389 -1.62 -0.96 -26.43
N ILE A 390 -2.89 -1.15 -26.05
CA ILE A 390 -3.91 -1.69 -26.95
C ILE A 390 -4.13 -0.77 -28.14
N ARG A 391 -4.21 0.54 -27.92
CA ARG A 391 -4.32 1.54 -28.97
C ARG A 391 -3.13 1.46 -29.93
N THR A 392 -1.90 1.47 -29.40
CA THR A 392 -0.68 1.41 -30.21
C THR A 392 -0.63 0.14 -31.06
N GLN A 393 -1.01 -1.02 -30.51
CA GLN A 393 -1.01 -2.27 -31.26
C GLN A 393 -2.14 -2.34 -32.29
N ALA A 394 -3.35 -1.85 -31.96
CA ALA A 394 -4.45 -1.76 -32.91
C ALA A 394 -4.12 -0.84 -34.09
N GLU A 395 -3.48 0.31 -33.83
CA GLU A 395 -3.00 1.22 -34.87
C GLU A 395 -1.98 0.55 -35.79
N LYS A 396 -1.03 -0.23 -35.25
CA LYS A 396 -0.07 -1.00 -36.06
C LYS A 396 -0.73 -2.04 -36.94
N LEU A 397 -1.71 -2.78 -36.39
CA LEU A 397 -2.47 -3.78 -37.16
C LEU A 397 -3.27 -3.11 -38.29
N GLN A 398 -3.93 -1.99 -38.01
CA GLN A 398 -4.68 -1.22 -39.01
C GLN A 398 -3.76 -0.65 -40.10
N GLN A 399 -2.62 -0.06 -39.73
CA GLN A 399 -1.61 0.43 -40.68
C GLN A 399 -1.09 -0.70 -41.55
N SER A 400 -0.81 -1.87 -40.97
CA SER A 400 -0.34 -3.04 -41.71
C SER A 400 -1.36 -3.48 -42.76
N SER A 401 -2.65 -3.58 -42.39
CA SER A 401 -3.72 -3.92 -43.33
C SER A 401 -3.91 -2.88 -44.43
N GLU A 402 -3.75 -1.59 -44.11
CA GLU A 402 -3.82 -0.51 -45.09
C GLU A 402 -2.65 -0.57 -46.08
N ILE A 403 -1.43 -0.85 -45.61
CA ILE A 403 -0.26 -1.07 -46.48
C ILE A 403 -0.51 -2.23 -47.44
N THR A 404 -1.07 -3.35 -46.96
CA THR A 404 -1.44 -4.49 -47.80
C THR A 404 -2.38 -4.06 -48.92
N ARG A 405 -3.44 -3.35 -48.56
CA ARG A 405 -4.48 -2.90 -49.49
C ARG A 405 -3.91 -1.98 -50.57
N VAL A 406 -3.05 -1.04 -50.18
CA VAL A 406 -2.38 -0.12 -51.12
C VAL A 406 -1.44 -0.90 -52.06
N ARG A 407 -0.61 -1.79 -51.53
CA ARG A 407 0.34 -2.58 -52.33
C ARG A 407 -0.35 -3.52 -53.32
N LEU A 408 -1.41 -4.22 -52.89
CA LEU A 408 -2.19 -5.07 -53.78
C LEU A 408 -2.86 -4.26 -54.89
N LYS A 409 -3.38 -3.07 -54.57
CA LYS A 409 -3.96 -2.15 -55.55
C LYS A 409 -2.94 -1.63 -56.56
N GLU A 410 -1.72 -1.27 -56.12
CA GLU A 410 -0.62 -0.88 -57.02
C GLU A 410 -0.24 -1.99 -57.99
N MET A 411 -0.45 -3.24 -57.60
CA MET A 411 -0.17 -4.44 -58.39
C MET A 411 -1.35 -4.91 -59.25
N ASP A 412 -2.50 -4.23 -59.20
CA ASP A 412 -3.79 -4.64 -59.80
C ASP A 412 -4.20 -6.07 -59.38
N LEU A 413 -3.85 -6.49 -58.16
CA LEU A 413 -4.17 -7.79 -57.58
C LEU A 413 -5.30 -7.66 -56.56
N PRO A 414 -6.23 -8.64 -56.48
CA PRO A 414 -6.27 -9.90 -57.23
C PRO A 414 -6.90 -9.81 -58.63
N ASP A 415 -7.38 -8.63 -59.03
CA ASP A 415 -8.23 -8.41 -60.23
C ASP A 415 -7.61 -8.94 -61.54
N SER A 416 -6.31 -8.74 -61.72
CA SER A 416 -5.56 -9.20 -62.90
C SER A 416 -5.51 -10.74 -63.02
N ILE A 417 -5.47 -11.49 -61.92
CA ILE A 417 -5.56 -12.96 -61.93
C ILE A 417 -6.98 -13.41 -62.23
N LEU A 418 -7.97 -12.75 -61.62
CA LEU A 418 -9.39 -13.08 -61.78
C LEU A 418 -9.85 -12.82 -63.22
N SER A 419 -9.26 -11.84 -63.90
CA SER A 419 -9.54 -11.53 -65.31
C SER A 419 -9.16 -12.66 -66.29
N LEU A 420 -8.20 -13.52 -65.93
CA LEU A 420 -7.78 -14.67 -66.74
C LEU A 420 -8.76 -15.84 -66.70
N GLU A 421 -9.55 -15.97 -65.62
CA GLU A 421 -10.43 -17.13 -65.41
C GLU A 421 -11.72 -17.11 -66.25
N GLY A 422 -11.94 -16.06 -67.06
CA GLY A 422 -12.96 -16.02 -68.11
C GLY A 422 -14.42 -16.10 -67.65
N ASN A 423 -14.66 -16.22 -66.35
CA ASN A 423 -15.95 -16.13 -65.68
C ASN A 423 -15.96 -14.84 -64.86
N VAL A 424 -16.58 -13.79 -65.41
CA VAL A 424 -16.93 -12.59 -64.65
C VAL A 424 -18.09 -12.95 -63.72
N SER A 425 -17.79 -13.70 -62.67
CA SER A 425 -18.57 -13.69 -61.43
C SER A 425 -17.85 -12.79 -60.45
N ILE A 426 -18.59 -12.00 -59.69
CA ILE A 426 -18.04 -11.20 -58.59
C ILE A 426 -17.17 -12.12 -57.72
N PRO A 427 -15.92 -11.73 -57.39
CA PRO A 427 -15.05 -12.53 -56.54
C PRO A 427 -15.81 -12.95 -55.28
N ALA A 428 -15.63 -14.19 -54.83
CA ALA A 428 -16.40 -14.75 -53.72
C ALA A 428 -16.35 -13.84 -52.48
N ASP A 429 -15.18 -13.29 -52.17
CA ASP A 429 -14.97 -12.41 -51.02
C ASP A 429 -15.74 -11.08 -51.17
N LEU A 430 -15.74 -10.48 -52.37
CA LEU A 430 -16.51 -9.26 -52.64
C LEU A 430 -18.02 -9.53 -52.62
N LYS A 431 -18.45 -10.73 -53.04
CA LYS A 431 -19.84 -11.15 -52.95
C LYS A 431 -20.25 -11.37 -51.50
N GLU A 432 -19.39 -11.98 -50.68
CA GLU A 432 -19.58 -12.14 -49.24
C GLU A 432 -19.64 -10.79 -48.52
N ASP A 433 -18.76 -9.84 -48.86
CA ASP A 433 -18.78 -8.47 -48.31
C ASP A 433 -20.07 -7.71 -48.68
N VAL A 434 -20.50 -7.83 -49.94
CA VAL A 434 -21.78 -7.25 -50.41
C VAL A 434 -22.95 -7.89 -49.68
N GLU A 435 -22.97 -9.22 -49.54
CA GLU A 435 -23.98 -9.95 -48.78
C GLU A 435 -23.97 -9.52 -47.30
N ALA A 436 -22.81 -9.32 -46.69
CA ALA A 436 -22.67 -8.86 -45.31
C ALA A 436 -23.22 -7.44 -45.12
N VAL A 437 -22.95 -6.52 -46.05
CA VAL A 437 -23.53 -5.16 -46.05
C VAL A 437 -25.05 -5.23 -46.21
N GLN A 438 -25.56 -6.07 -47.11
CA GLN A 438 -26.99 -6.25 -47.31
C GLN A 438 -27.69 -6.90 -46.11
N ILE A 439 -27.06 -7.87 -45.44
CA ILE A 439 -27.55 -8.49 -44.20
C ILE A 439 -27.60 -7.47 -43.07
N SER A 440 -26.63 -6.55 -43.03
CA SER A 440 -26.55 -5.46 -42.06
C SER A 440 -27.58 -4.34 -42.31
N GLY A 441 -28.45 -4.48 -43.31
CA GLY A 441 -29.51 -3.53 -43.64
C GLY A 441 -29.15 -2.50 -44.69
N GLY A 442 -27.95 -2.56 -45.27
CA GLY A 442 -27.50 -1.65 -46.33
C GLY A 442 -27.50 -0.17 -45.91
N PRO A 443 -27.45 0.77 -46.87
CA PRO A 443 -27.61 2.20 -46.62
C PRO A 443 -28.91 2.57 -45.88
N ALA A 444 -30.00 1.81 -46.06
CA ALA A 444 -31.25 2.04 -45.32
C ALA A 444 -31.12 1.75 -43.81
N GLY A 445 -30.34 0.72 -43.44
CA GLY A 445 -30.02 0.42 -42.05
C GLY A 445 -29.20 1.55 -41.40
N LEU A 446 -28.26 2.13 -42.15
CA LEU A 446 -27.47 3.27 -41.68
C LEU A 446 -28.31 4.54 -41.48
N GLU A 447 -29.31 4.79 -42.35
CA GLU A 447 -30.29 5.85 -42.14
C GLU A 447 -31.10 5.66 -40.86
N ALA A 448 -31.47 4.42 -40.52
CA ALA A 448 -32.18 4.12 -39.28
C ALA A 448 -31.32 4.38 -38.03
N GLU A 449 -30.03 4.04 -38.07
CA GLU A 449 -29.09 4.34 -36.98
C GLU A 449 -28.85 5.85 -36.83
N LEU A 450 -28.73 6.60 -37.93
CA LEU A 450 -28.67 8.06 -37.89
C LEU A 450 -29.94 8.67 -37.27
N GLN A 451 -31.10 8.07 -37.54
CA GLN A 451 -32.34 8.51 -36.93
C GLN A 451 -32.36 8.25 -35.41
N GLN A 452 -31.86 7.10 -34.95
CA GLN A 452 -31.71 6.83 -33.50
C GLN A 452 -30.76 7.83 -32.83
N LEU A 453 -29.65 8.17 -33.48
CA LEU A 453 -28.69 9.16 -32.98
C LEU A 453 -29.32 10.54 -32.80
N ARG A 454 -30.17 10.97 -33.74
CA ARG A 454 -30.98 12.21 -33.60
C ARG A 454 -31.94 12.15 -32.43
N ASP A 455 -32.62 11.02 -32.24
CA ASP A 455 -33.55 10.83 -31.14
C ASP A 455 -32.85 10.86 -29.77
N LEU A 456 -31.68 10.23 -29.65
CA LEU A 456 -30.86 10.27 -28.43
C LEU A 456 -30.37 11.68 -28.10
N ASN A 457 -29.92 12.42 -29.12
CA ASN A 457 -29.51 13.81 -28.94
C ASN A 457 -30.69 14.68 -28.46
N ARG A 458 -31.87 14.52 -29.06
CA ARG A 458 -33.10 15.20 -28.62
C ARG A 458 -33.42 14.91 -27.15
N VAL A 459 -33.44 13.63 -26.74
CA VAL A 459 -33.75 13.23 -25.36
C VAL A 459 -32.76 13.83 -24.37
N ASN A 460 -31.45 13.81 -24.68
CA ASN A 460 -30.44 14.38 -23.81
C ASN A 460 -30.57 15.91 -23.69
N GLN A 461 -30.91 16.59 -24.79
CA GLN A 461 -31.17 18.03 -24.80
C GLN A 461 -32.41 18.36 -23.95
N GLU A 462 -33.49 17.59 -24.06
CA GLU A 462 -34.71 17.76 -23.26
C GLU A 462 -34.43 17.59 -21.76
N LEU A 463 -33.67 16.55 -21.36
CA LEU A 463 -33.30 16.33 -19.96
C LEU A 463 -32.47 17.49 -19.39
N LEU A 464 -31.57 18.05 -20.19
CA LEU A 464 -30.75 19.18 -19.78
C LEU A 464 -31.61 20.43 -19.57
N VAL A 465 -32.52 20.73 -20.51
CA VAL A 465 -33.46 21.85 -20.42
C VAL A 465 -34.39 21.70 -19.21
N GLN A 466 -34.98 20.52 -18.99
CA GLN A 466 -35.83 20.26 -17.83
C GLN A 466 -35.09 20.47 -16.50
N THR A 467 -33.83 20.03 -16.44
CA THR A 467 -33.00 20.23 -15.24
C THR A 467 -32.71 21.71 -15.01
N GLU A 468 -32.42 22.46 -16.07
CA GLU A 468 -32.22 23.91 -15.99
C GLU A 468 -33.49 24.65 -15.55
N GLU A 469 -34.64 24.30 -16.12
CA GLU A 469 -35.94 24.87 -15.75
C GLU A 469 -36.28 24.62 -14.27
N MET A 470 -36.01 23.42 -13.74
CA MET A 470 -36.22 23.13 -12.32
C MET A 470 -35.34 24.01 -11.42
N LEU A 471 -34.08 24.22 -11.78
CA LEU A 471 -33.17 25.09 -11.03
C LEU A 471 -33.59 26.56 -11.11
N GLN A 472 -33.99 27.02 -12.30
CA GLN A 472 -34.48 28.39 -12.48
C GLN A 472 -35.78 28.63 -11.71
N LYS A 473 -36.69 27.66 -11.70
CA LYS A 473 -37.94 27.73 -10.94
C LYS A 473 -37.67 27.87 -9.45
N GLU A 474 -36.84 26.99 -8.87
CA GLU A 474 -36.50 27.07 -7.44
C GLU A 474 -35.80 28.39 -7.10
N ALA A 475 -34.85 28.84 -7.93
CA ALA A 475 -34.17 30.11 -7.73
C ALA A 475 -35.13 31.32 -7.81
N SER A 476 -36.13 31.26 -8.70
CA SER A 476 -37.16 32.29 -8.80
C SER A 476 -38.09 32.30 -7.58
N GLU A 477 -38.45 31.13 -7.05
CA GLU A 477 -39.27 30.99 -5.84
C GLU A 477 -38.50 31.51 -4.60
N ASP A 478 -37.21 31.18 -4.45
CA ASP A 478 -36.35 31.72 -3.39
C ASP A 478 -36.22 33.25 -3.48
N ALA A 479 -36.07 33.80 -4.70
CA ALA A 479 -36.03 35.25 -4.90
C ALA A 479 -37.37 35.92 -4.54
N GLN A 480 -38.50 35.30 -4.90
CA GLN A 480 -39.84 35.79 -4.54
C GLN A 480 -40.05 35.76 -3.03
N PHE A 481 -39.73 34.65 -2.36
CA PHE A 481 -39.90 34.53 -0.91
C PHE A 481 -38.95 35.43 -0.11
N ARG A 482 -37.71 35.63 -0.57
CA ARG A 482 -36.81 36.61 0.04
C ARG A 482 -37.36 38.03 -0.10
N THR A 483 -38.00 38.36 -1.22
CA THR A 483 -38.67 39.65 -1.42
C THR A 483 -39.90 39.81 -0.52
N GLN A 484 -40.73 38.77 -0.40
CA GLN A 484 -41.98 38.82 0.36
C GLN A 484 -41.78 38.79 1.88
N PHE A 485 -40.82 37.98 2.36
CA PHE A 485 -40.66 37.68 3.78
C PHE A 485 -39.43 38.33 4.42
N GLY A 486 -38.54 38.94 3.63
CA GLY A 486 -37.40 39.73 4.10
C GLY A 486 -36.61 39.04 5.20
N SER A 487 -36.60 39.62 6.40
CA SER A 487 -35.86 39.13 7.57
C SER A 487 -36.34 37.78 8.14
N ARG A 488 -37.50 37.27 7.72
CA ARG A 488 -38.00 35.95 8.13
C ARG A 488 -37.50 34.81 7.23
N TRP A 489 -36.92 35.13 6.06
CA TRP A 489 -36.36 34.14 5.13
C TRP A 489 -34.83 34.10 5.26
N THR A 490 -34.35 33.35 6.26
CA THR A 490 -32.93 33.30 6.66
C THR A 490 -32.11 32.21 5.95
N ARG A 491 -32.68 31.55 4.94
CA ARG A 491 -32.01 30.49 4.18
C ARG A 491 -30.91 31.07 3.27
N PRO A 492 -29.78 30.35 3.09
CA PRO A 492 -28.78 30.70 2.09
C PRO A 492 -29.40 30.85 0.70
N GLN A 493 -28.88 31.78 -0.10
CA GLN A 493 -29.37 32.02 -1.46
C GLN A 493 -29.25 30.76 -2.32
N SER A 494 -30.30 30.44 -3.08
CA SER A 494 -30.34 29.25 -3.93
C SER A 494 -29.14 29.17 -4.88
N SER A 495 -28.75 30.28 -5.49
CA SER A 495 -27.57 30.36 -6.38
C SER A 495 -26.26 29.94 -5.72
N THR A 496 -26.14 30.08 -4.40
CA THR A 496 -24.96 29.64 -3.64
C THR A 496 -24.98 28.12 -3.43
N LEU A 497 -26.16 27.54 -3.21
CA LEU A 497 -26.34 26.11 -2.99
C LEU A 497 -26.30 25.31 -4.30
N THR A 498 -26.82 25.87 -5.40
CA THR A 498 -26.93 25.19 -6.69
C THR A 498 -25.72 25.39 -7.60
N LYS A 499 -24.73 26.20 -7.21
CA LYS A 499 -23.56 26.54 -8.03
C LYS A 499 -22.86 25.32 -8.64
N ASN A 500 -22.60 24.27 -7.85
CA ASN A 500 -21.96 23.05 -8.35
C ASN A 500 -22.80 22.35 -9.43
N ILE A 501 -24.13 22.35 -9.27
CA ILE A 501 -25.06 21.75 -10.23
C ILE A 501 -25.07 22.58 -11.53
N GLN A 502 -25.05 23.91 -11.41
CA GLN A 502 -24.96 24.83 -12.55
C GLN A 502 -23.67 24.62 -13.35
N ASP A 503 -22.53 24.46 -12.66
CA ASP A 503 -21.23 24.20 -13.28
C ASP A 503 -21.24 22.86 -14.06
N ARG A 504 -21.87 21.82 -13.50
CA ARG A 504 -22.05 20.53 -14.19
C ARG A 504 -23.00 20.63 -15.38
N LEU A 505 -24.07 21.43 -15.28
CA LEU A 505 -25.03 21.65 -16.37
C LEU A 505 -24.33 22.32 -17.57
N ASN A 506 -23.49 23.34 -17.30
CA ASN A 506 -22.67 23.99 -18.32
C ASN A 506 -21.69 23.02 -19.00
N LEU A 507 -21.07 22.12 -18.23
CA LEU A 507 -20.20 21.07 -18.76
C LEU A 507 -20.97 20.13 -19.70
N PHE A 508 -22.15 19.66 -19.29
CA PHE A 508 -22.98 18.78 -20.12
C PHE A 508 -23.47 19.48 -21.39
N ALA A 509 -23.85 20.75 -21.32
CA ALA A 509 -24.21 21.55 -22.48
C ALA A 509 -23.02 21.67 -23.46
N GLY A 510 -21.80 21.86 -22.95
CA GLY A 510 -20.58 21.86 -23.75
C GLY A 510 -20.32 20.51 -24.44
N ASN A 511 -20.56 19.39 -23.75
CA ASN A 511 -20.40 18.05 -24.31
C ASN A 511 -21.44 17.76 -25.40
N LEU A 512 -22.72 18.13 -25.20
CA LEU A 512 -23.76 17.99 -26.22
C LEU A 512 -23.45 18.81 -27.48
N LYS A 513 -22.89 20.01 -27.33
CA LYS A 513 -22.45 20.82 -28.48
C LYS A 513 -21.34 20.13 -29.29
N LYS A 514 -20.40 19.46 -28.61
CA LYS A 514 -19.34 18.68 -29.27
C LYS A 514 -19.91 17.44 -29.97
N ALA A 515 -20.83 16.73 -29.30
CA ALA A 515 -21.51 15.58 -29.88
C ALA A 515 -22.26 15.98 -31.16
N ALA A 516 -23.07 17.04 -31.11
CA ALA A 516 -23.80 17.54 -32.27
C ALA A 516 -22.90 17.93 -33.45
N ALA A 517 -21.69 18.44 -33.19
CA ALA A 517 -20.72 18.72 -34.26
C ALA A 517 -20.16 17.43 -34.89
N SER A 518 -19.91 16.39 -34.07
CA SER A 518 -19.50 15.07 -34.54
C SER A 518 -20.61 14.39 -35.35
N ASP A 519 -21.85 14.44 -34.85
CA ASP A 519 -23.03 13.90 -35.51
C ASP A 519 -23.20 14.51 -36.91
N ALA A 520 -23.03 15.83 -37.03
CA ALA A 520 -23.11 16.54 -38.31
C ALA A 520 -22.02 16.12 -39.32
N LEU A 521 -20.81 15.78 -38.85
CA LEU A 521 -19.76 15.26 -39.72
C LEU A 521 -20.12 13.86 -40.23
N ILE A 522 -20.57 12.97 -39.35
CA ILE A 522 -21.00 11.62 -39.71
C ILE A 522 -22.16 11.68 -40.71
N GLU A 523 -23.18 12.50 -40.45
CA GLU A 523 -24.32 12.67 -41.37
C GLU A 523 -23.88 13.14 -42.77
N ARG A 524 -22.91 14.05 -42.84
CA ARG A 524 -22.36 14.52 -44.11
C ARG A 524 -21.60 13.40 -44.84
N ASP A 525 -20.71 12.71 -44.15
CA ASP A 525 -19.85 11.69 -44.75
C ASP A 525 -20.69 10.49 -45.24
N VAL A 526 -21.74 10.12 -44.51
CA VAL A 526 -22.73 9.13 -44.94
C VAL A 526 -23.48 9.59 -46.18
N LYS A 527 -23.93 10.85 -46.21
CA LYS A 527 -24.66 11.41 -47.35
C LYS A 527 -23.80 11.48 -48.61
N GLU A 528 -22.53 11.82 -48.48
CA GLU A 528 -21.56 11.86 -49.59
C GLU A 528 -21.28 10.44 -50.13
N SER A 529 -21.22 9.44 -49.25
CA SER A 529 -20.94 8.04 -49.62
C SER A 529 -22.18 7.28 -50.11
N TYR A 530 -23.39 7.79 -49.83
CA TYR A 530 -24.65 7.13 -50.13
C TYR A 530 -24.82 6.67 -51.59
N PRO A 531 -24.48 7.48 -52.62
CA PRO A 531 -24.65 7.05 -54.02
C PRO A 531 -23.84 5.80 -54.34
N LEU A 532 -22.63 5.67 -53.78
CA LEU A 532 -21.77 4.50 -53.97
C LEU A 532 -22.30 3.30 -53.18
N MET A 533 -22.72 3.50 -51.94
CA MET A 533 -23.31 2.46 -51.10
C MET A 533 -24.60 1.88 -51.70
N SER A 534 -25.43 2.72 -52.35
CA SER A 534 -26.67 2.30 -53.00
C SER A 534 -26.46 1.31 -54.16
N ILE A 535 -25.26 1.24 -54.73
CA ILE A 535 -24.91 0.25 -55.75
C ILE A 535 -24.86 -1.15 -55.14
N LEU A 536 -24.43 -1.26 -53.88
CA LEU A 536 -24.28 -2.52 -53.14
C LEU A 536 -25.64 -3.16 -52.81
N ASP A 537 -26.74 -2.41 -52.88
CA ASP A 537 -28.10 -2.89 -52.63
C ASP A 537 -28.80 -3.51 -53.86
N ARG A 538 -28.17 -3.45 -55.05
CA ARG A 538 -28.77 -4.01 -56.28
C ARG A 538 -28.73 -5.54 -56.24
N ARG A 539 -29.83 -6.18 -56.66
CA ARG A 539 -29.95 -7.65 -56.74
C ARG A 539 -30.44 -8.07 -58.14
N PRO A 540 -29.70 -8.91 -58.89
CA PRO A 540 -28.31 -9.36 -58.67
C PRO A 540 -27.32 -8.20 -58.89
N ILE A 541 -26.30 -8.07 -58.03
CA ILE A 541 -25.32 -6.96 -58.09
C ILE A 541 -24.49 -6.99 -59.39
N GLU A 542 -24.42 -8.16 -60.04
CA GLU A 542 -23.86 -8.40 -61.35
C GLU A 542 -24.49 -7.52 -62.46
N SER A 543 -25.73 -7.06 -62.26
CA SER A 543 -26.41 -6.13 -63.17
C SER A 543 -25.84 -4.70 -63.16
N ALA A 544 -25.03 -4.35 -62.16
CA ALA A 544 -24.42 -3.04 -62.00
C ALA A 544 -22.99 -2.97 -62.56
N LEU A 545 -22.43 -4.09 -63.03
CA LEU A 545 -21.05 -4.20 -63.46
C LEU A 545 -20.90 -4.08 -64.99
N PRO A 546 -19.91 -3.34 -65.51
CA PRO A 546 -19.58 -3.34 -66.94
C PRO A 546 -18.99 -4.68 -67.37
N SER A 547 -19.43 -5.22 -68.52
CA SER A 547 -18.87 -6.46 -69.08
C SER A 547 -17.57 -6.18 -69.82
N ILE A 548 -16.46 -6.76 -69.36
CA ILE A 548 -15.16 -6.67 -70.01
C ILE A 548 -14.97 -7.89 -70.92
N SER A 549 -14.51 -7.65 -72.16
CA SER A 549 -14.22 -8.69 -73.16
C SER A 549 -12.89 -9.38 -72.85
N ARG A 550 -12.80 -10.70 -73.10
CA ARG A 550 -11.66 -11.56 -72.75
C ARG A 550 -10.34 -11.14 -73.43
N PRO A 551 -9.20 -11.10 -72.72
CA PRO A 551 -7.88 -11.14 -73.34
C PRO A 551 -7.58 -12.53 -73.93
N ILE A 552 -6.78 -12.55 -74.99
CA ILE A 552 -6.37 -13.75 -75.73
C ILE A 552 -5.32 -14.52 -74.92
N MET A 553 -5.49 -15.85 -74.81
CA MET A 553 -4.54 -16.78 -74.19
C MET A 553 -3.18 -16.79 -74.90
N SER A 554 -2.09 -16.80 -74.13
CA SER A 554 -0.75 -17.17 -74.60
C SER A 554 -0.58 -18.71 -74.60
N LEU A 555 0.46 -19.20 -75.25
CA LEU A 555 0.64 -20.59 -75.70
C LEU A 555 1.84 -21.32 -75.05
N ASP A 556 2.32 -20.88 -73.88
CA ASP A 556 3.49 -21.51 -73.22
C ASP A 556 3.10 -22.26 -71.92
N GLY A 557 3.38 -23.56 -71.88
CA GLY A 557 2.97 -24.50 -70.82
C GLY A 557 3.58 -24.34 -69.42
N ASN A 558 4.02 -23.13 -69.03
CA ASN A 558 4.54 -22.81 -67.70
C ASN A 558 3.64 -21.80 -66.93
N GLU A 559 2.51 -21.40 -67.53
CA GLU A 559 1.55 -20.41 -67.04
C GLU A 559 0.83 -20.84 -65.74
N ASP A 560 0.37 -22.10 -65.68
CA ASP A 560 -0.37 -22.63 -64.51
C ASP A 560 0.48 -22.64 -63.22
N ALA A 561 1.80 -22.82 -63.35
CA ALA A 561 2.72 -22.82 -62.22
C ALA A 561 2.91 -21.42 -61.62
N ILE A 562 2.98 -20.38 -62.46
CA ILE A 562 3.16 -18.98 -62.05
C ILE A 562 1.87 -18.46 -61.40
N VAL A 563 0.71 -18.72 -62.04
CA VAL A 563 -0.61 -18.36 -61.50
C VAL A 563 -0.90 -19.11 -60.20
N GLY A 564 -0.55 -20.40 -60.13
CA GLY A 564 -0.70 -21.22 -58.92
C GLY A 564 0.12 -20.70 -57.75
N ALA A 565 1.38 -20.31 -57.98
CA ALA A 565 2.26 -19.76 -56.95
C ALA A 565 1.76 -18.41 -56.41
N LEU A 566 1.31 -17.50 -57.28
CA LEU A 566 0.78 -16.19 -56.89
C LEU A 566 -0.54 -16.32 -56.11
N LYS A 567 -1.45 -17.22 -56.53
CA LYS A 567 -2.67 -17.55 -55.78
C LYS A 567 -2.37 -18.12 -54.40
N GLN A 568 -1.35 -18.97 -54.28
CA GLN A 568 -0.93 -19.51 -52.99
C GLN A 568 -0.43 -18.41 -52.05
N SER A 569 0.38 -17.49 -52.55
CA SER A 569 0.89 -16.35 -51.78
C SER A 569 -0.21 -15.36 -51.38
N LEU A 570 -1.21 -15.12 -52.23
CA LEU A 570 -2.39 -14.31 -51.86
C LEU A 570 -3.24 -14.97 -50.76
N ARG A 571 -3.47 -16.29 -50.81
CA ARG A 571 -4.15 -17.01 -49.72
C ARG A 571 -3.38 -16.97 -48.40
N GLN A 572 -2.05 -17.01 -48.46
CA GLN A 572 -1.21 -16.84 -47.27
C GLN A 572 -1.36 -15.43 -46.69
N LEU A 573 -1.51 -14.41 -47.53
CA LEU A 573 -1.71 -13.03 -47.12
C LEU A 573 -3.09 -12.81 -46.48
N GLU A 574 -4.14 -13.42 -47.04
CA GLU A 574 -5.48 -13.47 -46.43
C GLU A 574 -5.45 -14.15 -45.07
N SER A 575 -4.72 -15.27 -44.94
CA SER A 575 -4.54 -15.96 -43.65
C SER A 575 -3.85 -15.06 -42.61
N LEU A 576 -2.83 -14.30 -43.00
CA LEU A 576 -2.19 -13.31 -42.12
C LEU A 576 -3.16 -12.20 -41.73
N GLY A 577 -4.04 -11.77 -42.64
CA GLY A 577 -5.12 -10.80 -42.36
C GLY A 577 -6.14 -11.33 -41.35
N ALA A 578 -6.61 -12.57 -41.51
CA ALA A 578 -7.52 -13.21 -40.56
C ALA A 578 -6.89 -13.39 -39.17
N GLN A 579 -5.58 -13.67 -39.10
CA GLN A 579 -4.84 -13.71 -37.84
C GLN A 579 -4.85 -12.35 -37.12
N ARG A 580 -4.85 -11.21 -37.83
CA ARG A 580 -4.92 -9.88 -37.19
C ARG A 580 -6.19 -9.65 -36.42
N ALA A 581 -7.33 -10.03 -37.00
CA ALA A 581 -8.62 -9.94 -36.32
C ALA A 581 -8.59 -10.75 -35.01
N GLY A 582 -8.03 -11.96 -35.05
CA GLY A 582 -7.84 -12.79 -33.85
C GLY A 582 -6.90 -12.17 -32.81
N LEU A 583 -5.80 -11.52 -33.23
CA LEU A 583 -4.88 -10.82 -32.34
C LEU A 583 -5.54 -9.60 -31.68
N GLU A 584 -6.34 -8.84 -32.42
CA GLU A 584 -7.09 -7.70 -31.88
C GLU A 584 -8.15 -8.14 -30.87
N ASP A 585 -8.90 -9.21 -31.15
CA ASP A 585 -9.87 -9.78 -30.23
C ASP A 585 -9.21 -10.33 -28.96
N HIS A 586 -8.03 -10.94 -29.09
CA HIS A 586 -7.26 -11.42 -27.95
C HIS A 586 -6.78 -10.27 -27.05
N LEU A 587 -6.33 -9.13 -27.62
CA LEU A 587 -6.01 -7.92 -26.85
C LEU A 587 -7.21 -7.39 -26.06
N LYS A 588 -8.40 -7.33 -26.68
CA LYS A 588 -9.64 -6.88 -26.02
C LYS A 588 -10.05 -7.82 -24.89
N GLU A 589 -9.94 -9.12 -25.09
CA GLU A 589 -10.28 -10.12 -24.07
C GLU A 589 -9.28 -10.11 -22.90
N MET A 590 -7.99 -9.91 -23.18
CA MET A 590 -6.98 -9.72 -22.14
C MET A 590 -7.29 -8.52 -21.24
N LYS A 591 -7.64 -7.37 -21.83
CA LYS A 591 -8.08 -6.18 -21.08
C LYS A 591 -9.29 -6.47 -20.20
N ARG A 592 -10.30 -7.18 -20.74
CA ARG A 592 -11.53 -7.48 -20.00
C ARG A 592 -11.28 -8.33 -18.76
N LYS A 593 -10.31 -9.24 -18.81
CA LYS A 593 -9.93 -10.11 -17.70
C LYS A 593 -8.90 -9.48 -16.75
N ASP A 594 -8.39 -8.30 -17.08
CA ASP A 594 -7.34 -7.65 -16.31
C ASP A 594 -7.90 -6.82 -15.16
N ASP A 595 -7.98 -7.42 -13.97
CA ASP A 595 -8.30 -6.72 -12.74
C ASP A 595 -7.11 -6.73 -11.77
N ILE A 596 -6.45 -5.58 -11.65
CA ILE A 596 -5.35 -5.37 -10.71
C ILE A 596 -5.81 -4.79 -9.36
N LEU A 597 -7.09 -4.47 -9.20
CA LEU A 597 -7.60 -3.83 -7.99
C LEU A 597 -7.30 -4.67 -6.73
N PRO A 598 -7.48 -6.00 -6.70
CA PRO A 598 -7.12 -6.82 -5.54
C PRO A 598 -5.62 -6.71 -5.17
N LYS A 599 -4.74 -6.58 -6.17
CA LYS A 599 -3.28 -6.48 -5.97
C LYS A 599 -2.88 -5.10 -5.44
N LEU A 600 -3.58 -4.04 -5.86
CA LEU A 600 -3.43 -2.69 -5.32
C LEU A 600 -3.91 -2.61 -3.86
N MET A 601 -5.01 -3.30 -3.54
CA MET A 601 -5.58 -3.34 -2.18
C MET A 601 -4.67 -4.05 -1.17
N ALA A 602 -3.87 -5.02 -1.61
CA ALA A 602 -2.96 -5.78 -0.75
C ALA A 602 -1.70 -5.00 -0.33
N GLY A 603 -1.48 -3.78 -0.84
CA GLY A 603 -0.38 -2.90 -0.41
C GLY A 603 1.03 -3.44 -0.68
N VAL A 604 1.18 -4.30 -1.70
CA VAL A 604 2.45 -4.99 -1.96
C VAL A 604 3.41 -4.11 -2.76
N GLY A 605 4.26 -3.36 -2.06
CA GLY A 605 5.41 -2.64 -2.64
C GLY A 605 5.08 -1.35 -3.39
N ALA A 606 6.06 -0.84 -4.15
CA ALA A 606 5.89 0.35 -4.97
C ALA A 606 4.95 0.06 -6.16
N HIS A 607 3.99 0.96 -6.42
CA HIS A 607 3.02 0.78 -7.51
C HIS A 607 3.67 0.57 -8.88
N ASP A 608 4.82 1.21 -9.14
CA ASP A 608 5.51 1.11 -10.41
C ASP A 608 6.08 -0.30 -10.68
N ASP A 609 6.54 -1.01 -9.64
CA ASP A 609 7.02 -2.39 -9.78
C ASP A 609 5.88 -3.37 -10.06
N LEU A 610 4.72 -3.14 -9.43
CA LEU A 610 3.50 -3.90 -9.70
C LEU A 610 3.04 -3.66 -11.14
N PHE A 611 2.96 -2.40 -11.58
CA PHE A 611 2.56 -2.07 -12.94
C PHE A 611 3.48 -2.70 -13.98
N ARG A 612 4.80 -2.63 -13.77
CA ARG A 612 5.77 -3.25 -14.69
C ARG A 612 5.55 -4.76 -14.82
N LYS A 613 5.32 -5.47 -13.71
CA LYS A 613 5.07 -6.92 -13.74
C LYS A 613 3.74 -7.27 -14.40
N GLU A 614 2.69 -6.50 -14.12
CA GLU A 614 1.37 -6.76 -14.68
C GLU A 614 1.28 -6.39 -16.17
N ILE A 615 1.96 -5.33 -16.61
CA ILE A 615 2.02 -4.95 -18.02
C ILE A 615 2.80 -5.97 -18.85
N ALA A 616 3.83 -6.60 -18.29
CA ALA A 616 4.65 -7.58 -19.01
C ALA A 616 3.85 -8.78 -19.57
N LYS A 617 2.62 -9.04 -19.08
CA LYS A 617 1.74 -10.06 -19.66
C LYS A 617 1.28 -9.74 -21.08
N TYR A 618 1.34 -8.47 -21.50
CA TYR A 618 1.02 -8.04 -22.87
C TYR A 618 2.22 -8.18 -23.83
N ASP A 619 3.43 -8.44 -23.33
CA ASP A 619 4.63 -8.57 -24.16
C ASP A 619 4.53 -9.70 -25.21
N PRO A 620 4.01 -10.90 -24.89
CA PRO A 620 3.90 -11.99 -25.88
C PRO A 620 3.01 -11.64 -27.07
N ILE A 621 1.83 -11.06 -26.82
CA ILE A 621 0.91 -10.69 -27.90
C ILE A 621 1.44 -9.50 -28.71
N CYS A 622 2.19 -8.58 -28.08
CA CYS A 622 2.91 -7.52 -28.80
C CYS A 622 3.99 -8.11 -29.74
N ALA A 623 4.66 -9.19 -29.34
CA ALA A 623 5.62 -9.90 -30.18
C ALA A 623 4.93 -10.63 -31.33
N GLU A 624 3.82 -11.32 -31.10
CA GLU A 624 3.03 -11.98 -32.16
C GLU A 624 2.53 -10.99 -33.23
N ILE A 625 2.11 -9.79 -32.81
CA ILE A 625 1.73 -8.71 -33.74
C ILE A 625 2.93 -8.25 -34.56
N ALA A 626 4.11 -8.08 -33.93
CA ALA A 626 5.32 -7.71 -34.66
C ALA A 626 5.72 -8.80 -35.68
N ASP A 627 5.64 -10.07 -35.30
CA ASP A 627 5.94 -11.20 -36.18
C ASP A 627 4.96 -11.28 -37.36
N ASN A 628 3.67 -11.03 -37.13
CA ASN A 628 2.67 -10.96 -38.21
C ASN A 628 2.98 -9.84 -39.22
N ILE A 629 3.39 -8.66 -38.73
CA ILE A 629 3.76 -7.52 -39.58
C ILE A 629 5.01 -7.86 -40.42
N VAL A 630 6.04 -8.44 -39.81
CA VAL A 630 7.27 -8.85 -40.52
C VAL A 630 6.97 -9.94 -41.56
N ALA A 631 6.15 -10.94 -41.21
CA ALA A 631 5.74 -11.98 -42.14
C ALA A 631 4.98 -11.42 -43.34
N GLN A 632 4.12 -10.41 -43.13
CA GLN A 632 3.45 -9.72 -44.22
C GLN A 632 4.45 -9.00 -45.13
N GLU A 633 5.39 -8.23 -44.57
CA GLU A 633 6.33 -7.46 -45.39
C GLU A 633 7.13 -8.38 -46.32
N GLN A 634 7.58 -9.53 -45.81
CA GLN A 634 8.28 -10.54 -46.61
C GLN A 634 7.37 -11.13 -47.70
N LEU A 635 6.12 -11.45 -47.35
CA LEU A 635 5.18 -12.02 -48.30
C LEU A 635 4.79 -11.03 -49.41
N LEU A 636 4.64 -9.74 -49.08
CA LEU A 636 4.36 -8.70 -50.08
C LEU A 636 5.52 -8.53 -51.07
N LEU A 637 6.77 -8.62 -50.62
CA LEU A 637 7.94 -8.60 -51.52
C LEU A 637 7.95 -9.82 -52.46
N GLN A 638 7.62 -11.01 -51.94
CA GLN A 638 7.51 -12.21 -52.76
C GLN A 638 6.37 -12.10 -53.79
N ILE A 639 5.20 -11.60 -53.38
CA ILE A 639 4.06 -11.34 -54.28
C ILE A 639 4.45 -10.34 -55.35
N GLN A 640 5.22 -9.30 -55.02
CA GLN A 640 5.67 -8.31 -55.98
C GLN A 640 6.59 -8.93 -57.05
N GLU A 641 7.53 -9.79 -56.67
CA GLU A 641 8.40 -10.50 -57.61
C GLU A 641 7.61 -11.48 -58.50
N GLN A 642 6.69 -12.25 -57.90
CA GLN A 642 5.80 -13.16 -58.63
C GLN A 642 4.87 -12.40 -59.59
N ASN A 643 4.35 -11.23 -59.18
CA ASN A 643 3.50 -10.39 -60.02
C ASN A 643 4.27 -9.80 -61.21
N ALA A 644 5.54 -9.43 -61.03
CA ALA A 644 6.39 -8.98 -62.13
C ALA A 644 6.63 -10.10 -63.17
N GLN A 645 6.85 -11.33 -62.72
CA GLN A 645 6.96 -12.50 -63.61
C GLN A 645 5.64 -12.80 -64.32
N PHE A 646 4.53 -12.70 -63.60
CA PHE A 646 3.18 -12.84 -64.17
C PHE A 646 2.91 -11.77 -65.24
N ALA A 647 3.18 -10.49 -64.95
CA ALA A 647 2.99 -9.40 -65.91
C ALA A 647 3.83 -9.54 -67.17
N ALA A 648 5.07 -10.04 -67.05
CA ALA A 648 5.96 -10.27 -68.19
C ALA A 648 5.52 -11.44 -69.09
N VAL A 649 4.95 -12.51 -68.51
CA VAL A 649 4.48 -13.68 -69.28
C VAL A 649 3.14 -13.40 -69.98
N PHE A 650 2.25 -12.66 -69.33
CA PHE A 650 0.92 -12.35 -69.87
C PHE A 650 0.86 -11.01 -70.63
N ASN A 651 2.01 -10.34 -70.85
CA ASN A 651 2.13 -9.04 -71.57
C ASN A 651 1.08 -8.01 -71.13
N LEU A 652 0.91 -7.81 -69.81
CA LEU A 652 -0.11 -6.92 -69.26
C LEU A 652 0.07 -5.45 -69.70
N ASP A 653 1.30 -5.03 -70.04
CA ASP A 653 1.61 -3.66 -70.49
C ASP A 653 1.04 -3.34 -71.88
N ASP A 654 0.92 -4.33 -72.77
CA ASP A 654 0.28 -4.14 -74.09
C ASP A 654 -1.26 -4.04 -73.97
N TYR A 655 -1.84 -4.54 -72.87
CA TYR A 655 -3.28 -4.48 -72.59
C TYR A 655 -3.70 -3.16 -71.93
N LYS A 656 -2.82 -2.52 -71.14
CA LYS A 656 -3.08 -1.22 -70.49
C LYS A 656 -3.06 -0.03 -71.47
N GLY A 657 -2.63 -0.23 -72.72
CA GLY A 657 -2.53 0.78 -73.77
C GLY A 657 -3.74 0.90 -74.72
N LEU A 658 -4.85 0.18 -74.46
CA LEU A 658 -6.08 0.21 -75.27
C LEU A 658 -7.23 0.92 -74.57
#